data_AF-A0A150TDB8-F1
#
_entry.id   AF-A0A150TDB8-F1
#
_cell.length_a   1.000
_cell.length_b   1.000
_cell.length_c   1.000
_cell.angle_alpha   90.00
_cell.angle_beta   90.00
_cell.angle_gamma   90.00
#
_symmetry.space_group_name_H-M   'P 1'
#
loop_
_entity.id
_entity.type
_entity.pdbx_description
1 polymer ?
#
loop_
_entity_poly.entity_id
_entity_poly.type
_entity_poly.pdbx_seq_one_letter_code
_entity_poly.pdbx_strand_id
1 'polypeptide(L)'
;MRLDKASGWLRRLAFRASRAAVSLVGGGRISAFGVGQGKIGMILVINLDRQPQRLRRTLRELSRFTTSDGDPLASLAHRLAAVDARDGRAVAATADVDQTYRLGAHLYVQPDARLQACFGVDEPVTMTRQEVAVARSHIEAWKVIVAGSSDHVLVLEDDVWFRIGAAAAIDQGWRAAAGRKAGRGGPHLLYLSYEDAGGTASRADVCDALFRPERGLWFLSGYVLSREGAETLLRAMPVVGPVDMWMNYRFEEVGALALASPAILQRPDGGSDNSYSVLPFLARAGIVDTDTAPEAPRADVGPVLAWTTGRDREGLAMALSMLGLRVRAFDGDEHAIPASELSALLNEFDALVDAPLTPCAVSAAIAELGAKFIFEANARTAGAIQPGVSPASRTAILSWDEPGEASWQPICALLGLATPIQAFPEGAPRAWRLFRDGRPVMRSASGDARWVGPMDDTAWTLIPRSDRPSLPRPGRADRSRGDLLAHATMTTPSPLFLGRVETFPGNLAAFAREGLQYEDGARLVLERMPTGDRPYRSGALASARPFHHGRFEAEIRAARGRGLVTGFFLHREAPRQEIDIELTGDEPHAMLVNVYFNPGDDGAAIGFGYRGSPCRIKLDFDTASDFHVYAIDWRPDCITWSVDGRIVHERVGWDPTPIPHLPMRLHANLWAPRSKDLAGQLDELALPSSAMFRNISIWT
;
A
#
# COMPACT_ATOMS: atom_id res chain seq x y z
N MET A 1 -25.00 5.83 -3.31
CA MET A 1 -24.40 6.70 -4.35
C MET A 1 -23.60 7.78 -3.62
N ARG A 2 -22.26 7.71 -3.60
CA ARG A 2 -21.39 8.53 -2.72
C ARG A 2 -21.35 9.98 -3.21
N LEU A 3 -21.85 10.92 -2.41
CA LEU A 3 -21.91 12.36 -2.70
C LEU A 3 -20.52 12.98 -2.93
N ASP A 4 -19.47 12.37 -2.38
CA ASP A 4 -18.09 12.84 -2.52
C ASP A 4 -17.54 12.60 -3.95
N LYS A 5 -17.90 11.47 -4.57
CA LYS A 5 -17.56 11.18 -5.98
C LYS A 5 -18.28 12.12 -6.95
N ALA A 6 -19.52 12.52 -6.65
CA ALA A 6 -20.27 13.49 -7.44
C ALA A 6 -19.61 14.88 -7.38
N SER A 7 -19.13 15.30 -6.20
CA SER A 7 -18.42 16.58 -6.02
C SER A 7 -17.09 16.64 -6.77
N GLY A 8 -16.30 15.56 -6.77
CA GLY A 8 -15.02 15.47 -7.48
C GLY A 8 -15.20 15.47 -9.00
N TRP A 9 -16.19 14.73 -9.50
CA TRP A 9 -16.51 14.71 -10.93
C TRP A 9 -17.00 16.08 -11.43
N LEU A 10 -17.89 16.74 -10.68
CA LEU A 10 -18.35 18.10 -11.00
C LEU A 10 -17.20 19.12 -10.99
N ARG A 11 -16.29 19.06 -10.00
CA ARG A 11 -15.09 19.91 -9.96
C ARG A 11 -14.18 19.70 -11.16
N ARG A 12 -13.96 18.44 -11.57
CA ARG A 12 -13.17 18.11 -12.78
C ARG A 12 -13.82 18.62 -14.06
N LEU A 13 -15.16 18.49 -14.17
CA LEU A 13 -15.91 18.98 -15.32
C LEU A 13 -15.88 20.52 -15.40
N ALA A 14 -16.11 21.19 -14.26
CA ALA A 14 -16.01 22.64 -14.14
C ALA A 14 -14.61 23.16 -14.47
N PHE A 15 -13.57 22.48 -13.98
CA PHE A 15 -12.18 22.81 -14.32
C PHE A 15 -11.95 22.68 -15.83
N ARG A 16 -12.36 21.56 -16.46
CA ARG A 16 -12.25 21.37 -17.92
C ARG A 16 -12.98 22.45 -18.72
N ALA A 17 -14.21 22.79 -18.33
CA ALA A 17 -14.99 23.84 -18.97
C ALA A 17 -14.31 25.22 -18.83
N SER A 18 -13.81 25.55 -17.63
CA SER A 18 -13.05 26.80 -17.41
C SER A 18 -11.79 26.85 -18.28
N ARG A 19 -11.08 25.74 -18.44
CA ARG A 19 -9.88 25.67 -19.29
C ARG A 19 -10.19 25.80 -20.77
N ALA A 20 -11.31 25.24 -21.24
CA ALA A 20 -11.77 25.45 -22.61
C ALA A 20 -12.06 26.93 -22.88
N ALA A 21 -12.75 27.62 -21.95
CA ALA A 21 -13.01 29.05 -22.06
C ALA A 21 -11.73 29.90 -22.03
N VAL A 22 -10.80 29.59 -21.12
CA VAL A 22 -9.52 30.32 -20.98
C VAL A 22 -8.56 30.05 -22.15
N SER A 23 -8.71 28.94 -22.88
CA SER A 23 -7.94 28.68 -24.10
C SER A 23 -8.28 29.61 -25.27
N LEU A 24 -9.43 30.31 -25.21
CA LEU A 24 -9.84 31.32 -26.18
C LEU A 24 -9.23 32.71 -25.89
N VAL A 25 -8.60 32.88 -24.72
CA VAL A 25 -7.94 34.12 -24.30
C VAL A 25 -6.43 33.91 -24.30
N GLY A 26 -5.72 34.71 -25.10
CA GLY A 26 -4.26 34.71 -25.16
C GLY A 26 -3.65 34.91 -23.77
N GLY A 27 -2.62 34.14 -23.45
CA GLY A 27 -1.91 34.18 -22.17
C GLY A 27 -1.04 35.43 -21.99
N GLY A 28 -0.77 36.15 -23.08
CA GLY A 28 0.04 37.37 -23.08
C GLY A 28 1.53 37.09 -23.24
N ARG A 29 2.33 38.16 -23.19
CA ARG A 29 3.79 38.11 -23.32
C ARG A 29 4.44 37.82 -21.97
N ILE A 30 5.42 36.93 -21.95
CA ILE A 30 6.29 36.68 -20.79
C ILE A 30 7.71 37.08 -21.18
N SER A 31 8.11 38.29 -20.78
CA SER A 31 9.38 38.92 -21.13
C SER A 31 10.61 38.21 -20.54
N ALA A 32 10.43 37.35 -19.54
CA ALA A 32 11.49 36.51 -18.97
C ALA A 32 12.03 35.46 -19.96
N PHE A 33 11.22 35.02 -20.92
CA PHE A 33 11.59 34.02 -21.93
C PHE A 33 12.04 34.66 -23.23
N GLY A 34 12.99 34.06 -23.91
CA GLY A 34 13.46 34.51 -25.22
C GLY A 34 14.95 34.28 -25.45
N VAL A 35 15.46 34.86 -26.53
CA VAL A 35 16.86 34.78 -26.91
C VAL A 35 17.67 35.89 -26.21
N GLY A 36 18.88 35.55 -25.76
CA GLY A 36 19.83 36.52 -25.22
C GLY A 36 20.21 36.28 -23.76
N GLN A 37 21.20 37.05 -23.30
CA GLN A 37 21.77 36.89 -21.96
C GLN A 37 20.75 37.24 -20.86
N GLY A 38 20.65 36.39 -19.84
CA GLY A 38 19.73 36.59 -18.71
C GLY A 38 18.26 36.27 -19.00
N LYS A 39 17.97 35.58 -20.10
CA LYS A 39 16.66 35.04 -20.45
C LYS A 39 16.55 33.56 -20.11
N ILE A 40 15.32 33.09 -19.97
CA ILE A 40 15.01 31.66 -19.96
C ILE A 40 14.93 31.21 -21.42
N GLY A 41 15.98 30.51 -21.86
CA GLY A 41 16.19 30.17 -23.27
C GLY A 41 15.61 28.84 -23.71
N MET A 42 15.14 28.02 -22.77
CA MET A 42 14.65 26.67 -23.05
C MET A 42 13.60 26.23 -22.03
N ILE A 43 12.68 25.38 -22.47
CA ILE A 43 11.70 24.70 -21.62
C ILE A 43 11.88 23.19 -21.81
N LEU A 44 12.22 22.46 -20.75
CA LEU A 44 12.22 21.00 -20.73
C LEU A 44 10.91 20.49 -20.18
N VAL A 45 10.17 19.72 -20.98
CA VAL A 45 8.92 19.08 -20.57
C VAL A 45 9.18 17.60 -20.29
N ILE A 46 9.17 17.21 -19.02
CA ILE A 46 9.27 15.82 -18.56
C ILE A 46 7.95 15.11 -18.86
N ASN A 47 7.99 14.08 -19.70
CA ASN A 47 6.80 13.39 -20.17
C ASN A 47 7.07 11.90 -20.42
N LEU A 48 6.14 11.05 -19.99
CA LEU A 48 6.19 9.60 -20.26
C LEU A 48 5.88 9.30 -21.73
N ASP A 49 6.58 8.33 -22.34
CA ASP A 49 6.34 7.88 -23.73
C ASP A 49 4.90 7.41 -23.95
N ARG A 50 4.30 6.75 -22.95
CA ARG A 50 2.91 6.30 -22.98
C ARG A 50 1.87 7.42 -22.80
N GLN A 51 2.27 8.67 -22.54
CA GLN A 51 1.37 9.81 -22.30
C GLN A 51 1.49 10.93 -23.35
N PRO A 52 1.40 10.65 -24.67
CA PRO A 52 1.57 11.69 -25.70
C PRO A 52 0.46 12.75 -25.67
N GLN A 53 -0.71 12.42 -25.13
CA GLN A 53 -1.82 13.36 -24.99
C GLN A 53 -1.57 14.43 -23.94
N ARG A 54 -0.83 14.11 -22.86
CA ARG A 54 -0.44 15.06 -21.81
C ARG A 54 0.53 16.09 -22.39
N LEU A 55 1.58 15.64 -23.09
CA LEU A 55 2.49 16.51 -23.82
C LEU A 55 1.78 17.48 -24.77
N ARG A 56 0.87 16.98 -25.64
CA ARG A 56 0.09 17.84 -26.55
C ARG A 56 -0.76 18.87 -25.83
N ARG A 57 -1.16 18.60 -24.59
CA ARG A 57 -1.93 19.53 -23.76
C ARG A 57 -1.02 20.60 -23.17
N THR A 58 0.13 20.21 -22.62
CA THR A 58 1.15 21.14 -22.10
C THR A 58 1.67 22.06 -23.18
N LEU A 59 1.97 21.55 -24.39
CA LEU A 59 2.40 22.37 -25.51
C LEU A 59 1.32 23.39 -25.92
N ARG A 60 0.05 22.98 -25.98
CA ARG A 60 -1.07 23.92 -26.23
C ARG A 60 -1.20 24.99 -25.15
N GLU A 61 -0.95 24.63 -23.90
CA GLU A 61 -0.96 25.59 -22.79
C GLU A 61 0.16 26.61 -22.95
N LEU A 62 1.37 26.18 -23.29
CA LEU A 62 2.52 27.05 -23.56
C LEU A 62 2.25 27.95 -24.78
N SER A 63 1.65 27.44 -25.86
CA SER A 63 1.33 28.23 -27.06
C SER A 63 0.39 29.41 -26.82
N ARG A 64 -0.26 29.50 -25.64
CA ARG A 64 -1.07 30.66 -25.27
C ARG A 64 -0.22 31.90 -25.01
N PHE A 65 1.05 31.71 -24.65
CA PHE A 65 1.98 32.78 -24.26
C PHE A 65 3.00 33.04 -25.36
N THR A 66 3.57 34.24 -25.38
CA THR A 66 4.69 34.60 -26.26
C THR A 66 5.94 35.01 -25.49
N THR A 67 7.11 34.77 -26.07
CA THR A 67 8.41 35.20 -25.56
C THR A 67 8.59 36.72 -25.69
N SER A 68 9.70 37.27 -25.18
CA SER A 68 10.05 38.68 -25.42
C SER A 68 10.23 39.01 -26.91
N ASP A 69 10.56 38.01 -27.71
CA ASP A 69 10.83 38.14 -29.16
C ASP A 69 9.54 38.01 -29.99
N GLY A 70 8.41 37.67 -29.34
CA GLY A 70 7.10 37.53 -29.99
C GLY A 70 6.78 36.12 -30.45
N ASP A 71 7.71 35.17 -30.32
CA ASP A 71 7.48 33.77 -30.67
C ASP A 71 6.58 33.07 -29.66
N PRO A 72 5.79 32.05 -30.06
CA PRO A 72 5.03 31.24 -29.12
C PRO A 72 5.96 30.58 -28.10
N LEU A 73 5.63 30.60 -26.81
CA LEU A 73 6.48 30.01 -25.77
C LEU A 73 6.76 28.51 -25.98
N ALA A 74 5.83 27.81 -26.65
CA ALA A 74 6.01 26.42 -27.06
C ALA A 74 7.17 26.18 -28.04
N SER A 75 7.68 27.21 -28.73
CA SER A 75 8.85 27.09 -29.61
C SER A 75 10.14 26.81 -28.84
N LEU A 76 10.19 27.18 -27.55
CA LEU A 76 11.31 26.89 -26.65
C LEU A 76 11.19 25.49 -26.00
N ALA A 77 10.10 24.76 -26.25
CA ALA A 77 9.80 23.52 -25.54
C ALA A 77 10.46 22.29 -26.20
N HIS A 78 11.25 21.58 -25.40
CA HIS A 78 11.86 20.30 -25.75
C HIS A 78 11.30 19.22 -24.82
N ARG A 79 10.92 18.09 -25.42
CA ARG A 79 10.47 16.92 -24.67
C ARG A 79 11.67 16.20 -24.08
N LEU A 80 11.62 15.89 -22.79
CA LEU A 80 12.48 14.91 -22.13
C LEU A 80 11.65 13.66 -21.81
N ALA A 81 12.14 12.49 -22.21
CA ALA A 81 11.50 11.22 -21.87
C ALA A 81 11.65 10.98 -20.36
N ALA A 82 10.53 10.87 -19.66
CA ALA A 82 10.51 10.53 -18.24
C ALA A 82 10.78 9.02 -18.03
N VAL A 83 11.40 8.68 -16.91
CA VAL A 83 11.53 7.29 -16.45
C VAL A 83 10.15 6.77 -16.08
N ASP A 84 9.76 5.59 -16.59
CA ASP A 84 8.48 4.96 -16.25
C ASP A 84 8.64 4.01 -15.07
N ALA A 85 7.89 4.23 -14.00
CA ALA A 85 7.90 3.39 -12.80
C ALA A 85 7.48 1.93 -13.06
N ARG A 86 6.85 1.65 -14.21
CA ARG A 86 6.49 0.30 -14.65
C ARG A 86 7.68 -0.50 -15.18
N ASP A 87 8.75 0.18 -15.59
CA ASP A 87 9.99 -0.48 -15.97
C ASP A 87 10.84 -0.74 -14.73
N GLY A 88 10.74 -1.97 -14.21
CA GLY A 88 11.47 -2.42 -13.03
C GLY A 88 12.99 -2.27 -13.13
N ARG A 89 13.57 -2.36 -14.35
CA ARG A 89 15.03 -2.17 -14.55
C ARG A 89 15.40 -0.70 -14.43
N ALA A 90 14.54 0.19 -14.91
CA ALA A 90 14.76 1.62 -14.81
C ALA A 90 14.53 2.18 -13.38
N VAL A 91 13.96 1.43 -12.45
CA VAL A 91 13.79 1.86 -11.05
C VAL A 91 14.55 0.99 -10.05
N ALA A 92 15.28 -0.01 -10.53
CA ALA A 92 16.19 -0.81 -9.71
C ALA A 92 17.30 0.08 -9.13
N ALA A 93 17.81 -0.30 -7.96
CA ALA A 93 18.83 0.44 -7.20
C ALA A 93 19.91 1.03 -8.12
N THR A 94 19.97 2.36 -8.20
CA THR A 94 20.98 3.10 -8.95
C THR A 94 21.91 3.82 -7.97
N ALA A 95 23.14 4.10 -8.41
CA ALA A 95 24.05 4.96 -7.65
C ALA A 95 23.54 6.42 -7.54
N ASP A 96 22.56 6.81 -8.36
CA ASP A 96 22.04 8.18 -8.43
C ASP A 96 20.97 8.47 -7.37
N VAL A 97 20.25 7.46 -6.87
CA VAL A 97 19.12 7.61 -5.94
C VAL A 97 19.22 6.61 -4.78
N ASP A 98 19.32 7.13 -3.56
CA ASP A 98 19.11 6.36 -2.35
C ASP A 98 17.60 6.29 -2.05
N GLN A 99 17.06 5.08 -2.18
CA GLN A 99 15.62 4.82 -2.06
C GLN A 99 15.15 4.78 -0.60
N THR A 100 16.05 4.75 0.37
CA THR A 100 15.70 4.71 1.78
C THR A 100 16.05 6.02 2.44
N TYR A 101 15.05 6.68 3.03
CA TYR A 101 15.25 7.89 3.82
C TYR A 101 14.69 7.68 5.22
N ARG A 102 14.99 8.60 6.13
CA ARG A 102 14.48 8.57 7.50
C ARG A 102 13.24 9.43 7.60
N LEU A 103 12.26 9.03 8.42
CA LEU A 103 11.03 9.81 8.61
C LEU A 103 11.31 11.24 9.14
N GLY A 104 12.39 11.43 9.89
CA GLY A 104 12.90 12.74 10.29
C GLY A 104 13.16 13.67 9.10
N ALA A 105 13.53 13.13 7.94
CA ALA A 105 13.73 13.92 6.74
C ALA A 105 12.43 14.52 6.21
N HIS A 106 11.33 13.76 6.27
CA HIS A 106 9.99 14.25 5.97
C HIS A 106 9.55 15.30 6.99
N LEU A 107 9.75 15.03 8.29
CA LEU A 107 9.38 15.93 9.38
C LEU A 107 10.14 17.27 9.36
N TYR A 108 11.35 17.30 8.81
CA TYR A 108 12.04 18.57 8.54
C TYR A 108 11.27 19.41 7.52
N VAL A 109 10.81 18.81 6.42
CA VAL A 109 10.07 19.54 5.37
C VAL A 109 8.68 19.92 5.87
N GLN A 110 7.94 18.97 6.44
CA GLN A 110 6.60 19.15 7.00
C GLN A 110 6.54 18.64 8.44
N PRO A 111 6.83 19.49 9.45
CA PRO A 111 6.69 19.12 10.84
C PRO A 111 5.26 18.73 11.17
N ASP A 112 5.08 17.56 11.77
CA ASP A 112 3.79 17.09 12.24
C ASP A 112 3.96 16.43 13.62
N ALA A 113 3.35 17.03 14.64
CA ALA A 113 3.48 16.59 16.03
C ALA A 113 2.86 15.20 16.25
N ARG A 114 1.84 14.84 15.49
CA ARG A 114 1.15 13.56 15.62
C ARG A 114 1.96 12.45 14.98
N LEU A 115 2.57 12.72 13.83
CA LEU A 115 3.52 11.81 13.20
C LEU A 115 4.74 11.56 14.11
N GLN A 116 5.29 12.61 14.72
CA GLN A 116 6.38 12.54 15.71
C GLN A 116 6.02 11.75 16.97
N ALA A 117 4.77 11.81 17.41
CA ALA A 117 4.32 11.03 18.57
C ALA A 117 4.22 9.53 18.26
N CYS A 118 3.96 9.17 17.00
CA CYS A 118 3.78 7.79 16.56
C CYS A 118 5.10 7.10 16.18
N PHE A 119 6.04 7.84 15.59
CA PHE A 119 7.23 7.28 14.97
C PHE A 119 8.50 8.01 15.37
N GLY A 120 9.61 7.26 15.44
CA GLY A 120 10.93 7.85 15.65
C GLY A 120 11.41 8.61 14.41
N VAL A 121 12.27 9.61 14.61
CA VAL A 121 12.90 10.36 13.52
C VAL A 121 13.83 9.50 12.65
N ASP A 122 14.33 8.39 13.20
CA ASP A 122 15.20 7.44 12.49
C ASP A 122 14.44 6.29 11.80
N GLU A 123 13.10 6.30 11.85
CA GLU A 123 12.28 5.26 11.22
C GLU A 123 12.55 5.23 9.70
N PRO A 124 12.96 4.06 9.14
CA PRO A 124 13.25 3.96 7.73
C PRO A 124 11.98 4.00 6.90
N VAL A 125 12.00 4.78 5.82
CA VAL A 125 10.94 4.88 4.83
C VAL A 125 11.55 4.57 3.47
N THR A 126 11.00 3.57 2.79
CA THR A 126 11.42 3.19 1.45
C THR A 126 10.53 3.88 0.42
N MET A 127 11.15 4.58 -0.52
CA MET A 127 10.49 5.23 -1.64
C MET A 127 9.67 4.23 -2.46
N THR A 128 8.57 4.72 -3.03
CA THR A 128 7.86 3.96 -4.07
C THR A 128 8.66 4.00 -5.37
N ARG A 129 8.41 3.04 -6.27
CA ARG A 129 9.00 3.06 -7.62
C ARG A 129 8.65 4.34 -8.38
N GLN A 130 7.47 4.90 -8.13
CA GLN A 130 7.03 6.17 -8.70
C GLN A 130 7.91 7.33 -8.22
N GLU A 131 8.17 7.43 -6.92
CA GLU A 131 9.08 8.45 -6.37
C GLU A 131 10.50 8.30 -6.94
N VAL A 132 10.99 7.07 -7.10
CA VAL A 132 12.30 6.81 -7.73
C VAL A 132 12.31 7.26 -9.19
N ALA A 133 11.28 6.91 -9.95
CA ALA A 133 11.15 7.30 -11.36
C ALA A 133 11.08 8.82 -11.54
N VAL A 134 10.35 9.52 -10.67
CA VAL A 134 10.30 11.00 -10.63
C VAL A 134 11.70 11.56 -10.34
N ALA A 135 12.37 11.10 -9.28
CA ALA A 135 13.72 11.56 -8.94
C ALA A 135 14.71 11.38 -10.10
N ARG A 136 14.73 10.20 -10.73
CA ARG A 136 15.58 9.95 -11.90
C ARG A 136 15.25 10.85 -13.09
N SER A 137 13.96 11.10 -13.35
CA SER A 137 13.55 11.99 -14.44
C SER A 137 14.06 13.43 -14.25
N HIS A 138 14.07 13.93 -13.01
CA HIS A 138 14.66 15.23 -12.69
C HIS A 138 16.18 15.22 -12.78
N ILE A 139 16.85 14.16 -12.34
CA ILE A 139 18.30 13.99 -12.50
C ILE A 139 18.71 14.04 -13.99
N GLU A 140 17.98 13.35 -14.87
CA GLU A 140 18.23 13.43 -16.32
C GLU A 140 17.97 14.84 -16.87
N ALA A 141 16.96 15.55 -16.35
CA ALA A 141 16.75 16.96 -16.71
C ALA A 141 17.96 17.83 -16.31
N TRP A 142 18.52 17.62 -15.12
CA TRP A 142 19.72 18.35 -14.68
C TRP A 142 20.93 18.04 -15.57
N LYS A 143 21.15 16.76 -15.95
CA LYS A 143 22.21 16.37 -16.88
C LYS A 143 22.07 17.05 -18.24
N VAL A 144 20.85 17.13 -18.77
CA VAL A 144 20.57 17.85 -20.03
C VAL A 144 20.85 19.35 -19.92
N ILE A 145 20.53 19.97 -18.79
CA ILE A 145 20.80 21.40 -18.55
C ILE A 145 22.32 21.65 -18.52
N VAL A 146 23.10 20.80 -17.84
CA VAL A 146 24.57 20.94 -17.78
C VAL A 146 25.22 20.77 -19.15
N ALA A 147 24.75 19.82 -19.95
CA ALA A 147 25.26 19.59 -21.30
C ALA A 147 24.79 20.65 -22.33
N GLY A 148 23.75 21.42 -22.01
CA GLY A 148 23.13 22.41 -22.89
C GLY A 148 23.87 23.74 -22.97
N SER A 149 23.41 24.59 -23.89
CA SER A 149 23.94 25.95 -24.11
C SER A 149 23.12 27.07 -23.46
N SER A 150 21.93 26.76 -22.95
CA SER A 150 21.02 27.73 -22.32
C SER A 150 21.44 28.01 -20.87
N ASP A 151 21.65 29.29 -20.53
CA ASP A 151 22.02 29.70 -19.17
C ASP A 151 20.94 29.32 -18.13
N HIS A 152 19.67 29.45 -18.51
CA HIS A 152 18.52 29.10 -17.68
C HIS A 152 17.49 28.30 -18.47
N VAL A 153 16.98 27.26 -17.83
CA VAL A 153 16.00 26.34 -18.40
C VAL A 153 14.83 26.21 -17.45
N LEU A 154 13.61 26.36 -17.96
CA LEU A 154 12.41 26.00 -17.22
C LEU A 154 12.19 24.50 -17.34
N VAL A 155 12.17 23.77 -16.23
CA VAL A 155 11.73 22.38 -16.19
C VAL A 155 10.24 22.34 -15.83
N LEU A 156 9.46 21.58 -16.59
CA LEU A 156 8.02 21.38 -16.38
C LEU A 156 7.65 19.90 -16.43
N GLU A 157 6.74 19.50 -15.56
CA GLU A 157 5.99 18.25 -15.69
C GLU A 157 4.84 18.39 -16.73
N ASP A 158 4.31 17.25 -17.18
CA ASP A 158 3.30 17.20 -18.25
C ASP A 158 1.84 17.40 -17.79
N ASP A 159 1.62 17.63 -16.50
CA ASP A 159 0.32 17.75 -15.86
C ASP A 159 0.09 19.10 -15.18
N VAL A 160 0.70 20.15 -15.73
CA VAL A 160 0.61 21.53 -15.22
C VAL A 160 -0.39 22.41 -15.99
N TRP A 161 -0.71 23.57 -15.40
CA TRP A 161 -1.43 24.67 -16.06
C TRP A 161 -1.00 26.03 -15.50
N PHE A 162 -1.16 27.09 -16.30
CA PHE A 162 -0.80 28.46 -15.91
C PHE A 162 -2.02 29.23 -15.41
N ARG A 163 -1.89 29.84 -14.23
CA ARG A 163 -2.94 30.65 -13.60
C ARG A 163 -3.22 31.92 -14.40
N ILE A 164 -4.39 32.51 -14.17
CA ILE A 164 -4.66 33.89 -14.61
C ILE A 164 -3.64 34.81 -13.92
N GLY A 165 -2.99 35.67 -14.70
CA GLY A 165 -1.91 36.54 -14.21
C GLY A 165 -0.52 35.90 -14.16
N ALA A 166 -0.36 34.65 -14.59
CA ALA A 166 0.93 33.94 -14.56
C ALA A 166 2.05 34.70 -15.30
N ALA A 167 1.75 35.29 -16.47
CA ALA A 167 2.72 36.07 -17.23
C ALA A 167 3.32 37.22 -16.42
N ALA A 168 2.46 38.01 -15.77
CA ALA A 168 2.89 39.15 -14.95
C ALA A 168 3.66 38.69 -13.71
N ALA A 169 3.19 37.63 -13.03
CA ALA A 169 3.86 37.07 -11.86
C ALA A 169 5.26 36.55 -12.19
N ILE A 170 5.41 35.81 -13.30
CA ILE A 170 6.71 35.31 -13.76
C ILE A 170 7.63 36.46 -14.13
N ASP A 171 7.17 37.46 -14.89
CA ASP A 171 8.00 38.62 -15.27
C ASP A 171 8.42 39.48 -14.08
N GLN A 172 7.54 39.65 -13.09
CA GLN A 172 7.84 40.39 -11.86
C GLN A 172 8.86 39.61 -11.01
N GLY A 173 8.62 38.32 -10.81
CA GLY A 173 9.52 37.45 -10.06
C GLY A 173 10.90 37.34 -10.71
N TRP A 174 10.97 37.13 -12.03
CA TRP A 174 12.24 37.04 -12.77
C TRP A 174 13.08 38.31 -12.62
N ARG A 175 12.45 39.49 -12.78
CA ARG A 175 13.12 40.78 -12.57
C ARG A 175 13.61 40.95 -11.14
N ALA A 176 12.79 40.60 -10.15
CA ALA A 176 13.17 40.69 -8.75
C ALA A 176 14.32 39.72 -8.41
N ALA A 177 14.35 38.53 -9.02
CA ALA A 177 15.37 37.52 -8.78
C ALA A 177 16.72 37.95 -9.37
N ALA A 178 16.69 38.49 -10.60
CA ALA A 178 17.87 39.10 -11.23
C ALA A 178 18.45 40.28 -10.44
N GLY A 179 17.61 41.00 -9.68
CA GLY A 179 18.02 42.10 -8.81
C GLY A 179 18.80 41.69 -7.55
N ARG A 180 18.73 40.42 -7.11
CA ARG A 180 19.34 39.94 -5.86
C ARG A 180 20.80 39.44 -5.97
N LYS A 181 21.44 39.62 -7.14
CA LYS A 181 22.83 39.22 -7.51
C LYS A 181 23.68 38.47 -6.44
N ALA A 182 23.90 37.17 -6.67
CA ALA A 182 25.18 36.52 -6.43
C ALA A 182 25.80 36.19 -7.80
N GLY A 183 26.96 36.77 -8.14
CA GLY A 183 27.70 36.40 -9.36
C GLY A 183 27.03 36.70 -10.72
N ARG A 184 27.76 36.45 -11.82
CA ARG A 184 27.30 36.71 -13.19
C ARG A 184 26.27 35.65 -13.60
N GLY A 185 24.97 35.96 -13.52
CA GLY A 185 23.99 35.27 -14.37
C GLY A 185 22.67 34.81 -13.76
N GLY A 186 21.97 35.58 -12.92
CA GLY A 186 20.58 35.26 -12.51
C GLY A 186 20.44 34.25 -11.35
N PRO A 187 19.22 33.87 -10.95
CA PRO A 187 19.02 32.90 -9.87
C PRO A 187 19.40 31.48 -10.30
N HIS A 188 20.12 30.75 -9.46
CA HIS A 188 20.43 29.35 -9.73
C HIS A 188 19.17 28.47 -9.74
N LEU A 189 18.21 28.73 -8.85
CA LEU A 189 16.92 28.04 -8.80
C LEU A 189 15.78 29.01 -8.48
N LEU A 190 14.73 28.99 -9.30
CA LEU A 190 13.49 29.75 -9.07
C LEU A 190 12.26 28.86 -9.24
N TYR A 191 11.54 28.62 -8.15
CA TYR A 191 10.26 27.91 -8.17
C TYR A 191 9.14 28.78 -8.75
N LEU A 192 8.45 28.25 -9.76
CA LEU A 192 7.23 28.83 -10.33
C LEU A 192 5.96 28.04 -9.96
N SER A 193 6.14 26.79 -9.53
CA SER A 193 5.13 25.85 -9.05
C SER A 193 5.61 25.23 -7.75
N TYR A 194 4.79 25.28 -6.70
CA TYR A 194 5.03 24.57 -5.43
C TYR A 194 3.70 24.47 -4.68
N GLU A 195 3.63 23.55 -3.72
CA GLU A 195 2.62 23.53 -2.65
C GLU A 195 3.29 23.75 -1.30
N ASP A 196 2.66 24.53 -0.43
CA ASP A 196 3.13 24.70 0.94
C ASP A 196 2.89 23.42 1.75
N ALA A 197 3.87 23.03 2.56
CA ALA A 197 3.81 21.88 3.47
C ALA A 197 2.77 22.06 4.59
N GLY A 198 1.48 22.03 4.26
CA GLY A 198 0.38 22.21 5.22
C GLY A 198 0.44 23.55 5.97
N GLY A 199 1.03 24.58 5.36
CA GLY A 199 1.23 25.89 6.00
C GLY A 199 2.45 25.98 6.93
N THR A 200 3.32 24.97 6.95
CA THR A 200 4.52 24.93 7.82
C THR A 200 5.82 25.40 7.14
N ALA A 201 5.71 25.92 5.91
CA ALA A 201 6.85 26.39 5.15
C ALA A 201 7.59 27.56 5.83
N SER A 202 8.91 27.46 5.94
CA SER A 202 9.76 28.52 6.48
C SER A 202 10.30 29.38 5.35
N ARG A 203 10.16 30.70 5.50
CA ARG A 203 10.43 31.69 4.45
C ARG A 203 11.26 32.84 5.01
N ALA A 204 12.26 33.26 4.25
CA ALA A 204 13.07 34.43 4.52
C ALA A 204 13.02 35.41 3.35
N ASP A 205 13.46 36.65 3.60
CA ASP A 205 13.62 37.69 2.57
C ASP A 205 12.36 37.88 1.69
N VAL A 206 11.19 37.89 2.35
CA VAL A 206 9.88 37.95 1.69
C VAL A 206 9.63 39.34 1.11
N CYS A 207 9.19 39.40 -0.15
CA CYS A 207 8.65 40.59 -0.79
C CYS A 207 7.42 40.23 -1.66
N ASP A 208 6.77 41.23 -2.25
CA ASP A 208 5.56 41.05 -3.05
C ASP A 208 5.71 40.09 -4.24
N ALA A 209 6.94 39.91 -4.72
CA ALA A 209 7.23 39.08 -5.89
C ALA A 209 7.83 37.72 -5.52
N LEU A 210 8.62 37.64 -4.45
CA LEU A 210 9.51 36.52 -4.16
C LEU A 210 9.67 36.26 -2.66
N PHE A 211 10.15 35.08 -2.33
CA PHE A 211 10.81 34.80 -1.05
C PHE A 211 11.95 33.81 -1.23
N ARG A 212 12.81 33.70 -0.21
CA ARG A 212 13.82 32.64 -0.10
C ARG A 212 13.24 31.51 0.76
N PRO A 213 12.96 30.31 0.21
CA PRO A 213 12.53 29.18 1.01
C PRO A 213 13.69 28.64 1.86
N GLU A 214 13.42 28.36 3.13
CA GLU A 214 14.36 27.62 3.99
C GLU A 214 13.99 26.13 4.04
N ARG A 215 12.68 25.83 4.04
CA ARG A 215 12.10 24.47 3.94
C ARG A 215 10.58 24.55 3.75
N GLY A 216 9.96 23.42 3.42
CA GLY A 216 8.52 23.22 3.37
C GLY A 216 7.86 23.53 2.03
N LEU A 217 8.60 23.44 0.93
CA LEU A 217 8.01 23.46 -0.42
C LEU A 217 7.91 22.04 -0.96
N TRP A 218 6.69 21.60 -1.27
CA TRP A 218 6.39 20.38 -2.01
C TRP A 218 6.17 20.68 -3.49
N PHE A 219 6.21 19.63 -4.30
CA PHE A 219 6.10 19.64 -5.75
C PHE A 219 7.29 20.25 -6.47
N LEU A 220 7.74 19.55 -7.50
CA LEU A 220 8.82 19.96 -8.39
C LEU A 220 8.34 20.16 -9.84
N SER A 221 7.04 20.41 -10.01
CA SER A 221 6.35 20.42 -11.32
C SER A 221 6.72 21.60 -12.24
N GLY A 222 7.35 22.64 -11.71
CA GLY A 222 7.69 23.85 -12.48
C GLY A 222 8.70 24.75 -11.80
N TYR A 223 9.93 24.73 -12.29
CA TYR A 223 11.04 25.53 -11.75
C TYR A 223 12.04 25.92 -12.84
N VAL A 224 12.62 27.11 -12.71
CA VAL A 224 13.74 27.55 -13.56
C VAL A 224 15.03 27.17 -12.86
N LEU A 225 15.93 26.52 -13.58
CA LEU A 225 17.23 26.09 -13.10
C LEU A 225 18.32 26.65 -14.02
N SER A 226 19.35 27.27 -13.44
CA SER A 226 20.52 27.67 -14.20
C SER A 226 21.47 26.50 -14.41
N ARG A 227 22.38 26.62 -15.38
CA ARG A 227 23.42 25.60 -15.59
C ARG A 227 24.27 25.35 -14.35
N GLU A 228 24.72 26.41 -13.68
CA GLU A 228 25.50 26.32 -12.43
C GLU A 228 24.69 25.71 -11.28
N GLY A 229 23.38 26.02 -11.22
CA GLY A 229 22.46 25.38 -10.28
C GLY A 229 22.34 23.87 -10.53
N ALA A 230 22.20 23.46 -11.79
CA ALA A 230 22.13 22.05 -12.16
C ALA A 230 23.43 21.29 -11.82
N GLU A 231 24.60 21.88 -12.08
CA GLU A 231 25.88 21.30 -11.67
C GLU A 231 25.99 21.14 -10.14
N THR A 232 25.47 22.11 -9.39
CA THR A 232 25.47 22.06 -7.92
C THR A 232 24.60 20.92 -7.41
N LEU A 233 23.40 20.74 -7.97
CA LEU A 233 22.52 19.60 -7.64
C LEU A 233 23.17 18.26 -8.00
N LEU A 234 23.81 18.15 -9.17
CA LEU A 234 24.49 16.92 -9.59
C LEU A 234 25.71 16.59 -8.71
N ARG A 235 26.45 17.59 -8.20
CA ARG A 235 27.55 17.38 -7.24
C ARG A 235 27.06 16.93 -5.86
N ALA A 236 25.83 17.30 -5.49
CA ALA A 236 25.23 16.94 -4.21
C ALA A 236 24.60 15.52 -4.19
N MET A 237 24.60 14.81 -5.31
CA MET A 237 24.07 13.45 -5.42
C MET A 237 24.79 12.46 -4.48
N PRO A 238 24.14 11.35 -4.07
CA PRO A 238 22.83 10.87 -4.54
C PRO A 238 21.64 11.67 -4.03
N VAL A 239 20.51 11.60 -4.75
CA VAL A 239 19.21 12.06 -4.24
C VAL A 239 18.73 11.06 -3.19
N VAL A 240 18.47 11.51 -1.97
CA VAL A 240 18.03 10.66 -0.85
C VAL A 240 16.55 10.91 -0.56
N GLY A 241 15.70 9.91 -0.80
CA GLY A 241 14.25 10.04 -0.67
C GLY A 241 13.57 10.75 -1.85
N PRO A 242 12.27 11.11 -1.73
CA PRO A 242 11.54 11.86 -2.75
C PRO A 242 12.29 13.14 -3.16
N VAL A 243 12.38 13.41 -4.46
CA VAL A 243 13.25 14.49 -4.96
C VAL A 243 12.82 15.88 -4.49
N ASP A 244 11.52 16.15 -4.38
CA ASP A 244 11.00 17.40 -3.85
C ASP A 244 11.34 17.58 -2.36
N MET A 245 11.25 16.50 -1.56
CA MET A 245 11.76 16.49 -0.19
C MET A 245 13.26 16.79 -0.15
N TRP A 246 14.06 16.09 -0.96
CA TRP A 246 15.52 16.26 -1.01
C TRP A 246 15.93 17.68 -1.41
N MET A 247 15.20 18.32 -2.34
CA MET A 247 15.45 19.70 -2.77
C MET A 247 15.40 20.70 -1.60
N ASN A 248 14.55 20.47 -0.59
CA ASN A 248 14.47 21.34 0.59
C ASN A 248 15.78 21.41 1.38
N TYR A 249 16.60 20.36 1.32
CA TYR A 249 17.93 20.34 1.94
C TYR A 249 18.99 21.03 1.11
N ARG A 250 18.69 21.37 -0.15
CA ARG A 250 19.62 22.00 -1.09
C ARG A 250 19.34 23.49 -1.29
N PHE A 251 18.24 24.03 -0.73
CA PHE A 251 17.81 25.41 -0.97
C PHE A 251 18.89 26.46 -0.67
N GLU A 252 19.61 26.33 0.44
CA GLU A 252 20.70 27.26 0.75
C GLU A 252 21.87 27.12 -0.24
N GLU A 253 22.28 25.88 -0.54
CA GLU A 253 23.39 25.56 -1.44
C GLU A 253 23.15 26.09 -2.86
N VAL A 254 21.91 26.02 -3.36
CA VAL A 254 21.53 26.53 -4.68
C VAL A 254 20.91 27.92 -4.64
N GLY A 255 20.97 28.64 -3.52
CA GLY A 255 20.41 29.98 -3.39
C GLY A 255 18.96 30.08 -3.88
N ALA A 256 18.13 29.11 -3.51
CA ALA A 256 16.78 28.95 -4.05
C ALA A 256 15.91 30.19 -3.80
N LEU A 257 15.07 30.51 -4.78
CA LEU A 257 14.00 31.49 -4.68
C LEU A 257 12.69 30.86 -5.11
N ALA A 258 11.58 31.43 -4.65
CA ALA A 258 10.25 31.05 -5.08
C ALA A 258 9.40 32.30 -5.30
N LEU A 259 8.48 32.25 -6.28
CA LEU A 259 7.48 33.30 -6.44
C LEU A 259 6.63 33.41 -5.17
N ALA A 260 6.23 34.63 -4.78
CA ALA A 260 5.35 34.84 -3.61
C ALA A 260 4.00 34.09 -3.72
N SER A 261 3.57 33.80 -4.95
CA SER A 261 2.44 32.92 -5.25
C SER A 261 2.78 32.07 -6.48
N PRO A 262 2.46 30.76 -6.48
CA PRO A 262 2.70 29.89 -7.63
C PRO A 262 1.96 30.43 -8.87
N ALA A 263 2.68 30.56 -9.98
CA ALA A 263 2.14 30.95 -11.28
C ALA A 263 1.68 29.73 -12.09
N ILE A 264 2.30 28.58 -11.80
CA ILE A 264 2.04 27.28 -12.41
C ILE A 264 1.51 26.36 -11.32
N LEU A 265 0.49 25.58 -11.64
CA LEU A 265 -0.15 24.62 -10.73
C LEU A 265 -0.32 23.27 -11.41
N GLN A 266 -0.34 22.20 -10.62
CA GLN A 266 -0.76 20.89 -11.11
C GLN A 266 -2.26 20.86 -11.43
N ARG A 267 -2.63 20.00 -12.37
CA ARG A 267 -4.00 19.88 -12.86
C ARG A 267 -4.84 18.97 -11.96
N PRO A 268 -5.99 19.43 -11.43
CA PRO A 268 -6.88 18.60 -10.62
C PRO A 268 -7.72 17.60 -11.44
N ASP A 269 -7.69 17.69 -12.79
CA ASP A 269 -8.49 16.86 -13.70
C ASP A 269 -7.72 15.68 -14.34
N GLY A 270 -6.46 15.49 -13.94
CA GLY A 270 -5.66 14.30 -14.23
C GLY A 270 -5.75 13.28 -13.11
N GLY A 271 -5.78 11.99 -13.45
CA GLY A 271 -5.45 10.94 -12.48
C GLY A 271 -3.93 10.91 -12.30
N SER A 272 -3.47 11.05 -11.06
CA SER A 272 -2.08 10.75 -10.72
C SER A 272 -1.99 9.28 -10.37
N ASP A 273 -1.08 8.56 -11.03
CA ASP A 273 -0.72 7.17 -10.68
C ASP A 273 0.35 7.15 -9.56
N ASN A 274 0.66 8.31 -8.96
CA ASN A 274 1.71 8.44 -7.94
C ASN A 274 1.25 7.81 -6.62
N SER A 275 2.14 7.00 -6.06
CA SER A 275 2.04 6.49 -4.70
C SER A 275 3.14 7.13 -3.87
N TYR A 276 2.83 7.63 -2.68
CA TYR A 276 3.78 8.30 -1.81
C TYR A 276 4.16 7.39 -0.64
N SER A 277 5.46 7.25 -0.41
CA SER A 277 6.00 6.32 0.60
C SER A 277 5.61 6.69 2.03
N VAL A 278 5.29 7.96 2.30
CA VAL A 278 4.91 8.43 3.64
C VAL A 278 3.44 8.17 3.99
N LEU A 279 2.56 7.89 2.99
CA LEU A 279 1.12 7.76 3.23
C LEU A 279 0.75 6.70 4.29
N PRO A 280 1.38 5.50 4.32
CA PRO A 280 1.10 4.52 5.37
C PRO A 280 1.39 5.06 6.78
N PHE A 281 2.43 5.88 6.94
CA PHE A 281 2.77 6.51 8.21
C PHE A 281 1.77 7.60 8.59
N LEU A 282 1.36 8.44 7.64
CA LEU A 282 0.32 9.45 7.87
C LEU A 282 -1.03 8.80 8.23
N ALA A 283 -1.39 7.69 7.58
CA ALA A 283 -2.60 6.95 7.85
C ALA A 283 -2.58 6.30 9.23
N ARG A 284 -1.45 5.66 9.60
CA ARG A 284 -1.22 5.09 10.93
C ARG A 284 -1.15 6.16 12.02
N ALA A 285 -0.64 7.34 11.72
CA ALA A 285 -0.74 8.48 12.63
C ALA A 285 -2.21 8.94 12.76
N GLY A 286 -3.08 8.67 11.77
CA GLY A 286 -4.45 9.15 11.74
C GLY A 286 -4.58 10.60 11.25
N ILE A 287 -3.60 11.05 10.46
CA ILE A 287 -3.56 12.36 9.80
C ILE A 287 -4.35 12.31 8.48
N VAL A 288 -4.32 11.18 7.79
CA VAL A 288 -5.08 10.96 6.56
C VAL A 288 -5.92 9.69 6.68
N ASP A 289 -7.15 9.73 6.16
CA ASP A 289 -7.97 8.53 5.97
C ASP A 289 -7.82 8.06 4.52
N THR A 290 -6.83 7.21 4.25
CA THR A 290 -6.68 6.59 2.93
C THR A 290 -7.55 5.34 2.85
N ASP A 291 -8.83 5.53 2.54
CA ASP A 291 -9.83 4.46 2.38
C ASP A 291 -9.62 3.57 1.13
N THR A 292 -8.60 3.83 0.31
CA THR A 292 -8.37 3.12 -0.94
C THR A 292 -7.24 2.10 -0.77
N ALA A 293 -7.60 0.89 -0.34
CA ALA A 293 -6.80 -0.27 -0.68
C ALA A 293 -6.94 -0.47 -2.20
N PRO A 294 -5.84 -0.78 -2.93
CA PRO A 294 -5.95 -1.15 -4.33
C PRO A 294 -6.92 -2.32 -4.51
N GLU A 295 -7.66 -2.33 -5.61
CA GLU A 295 -8.48 -3.48 -5.98
C GLU A 295 -7.56 -4.66 -6.28
N ALA A 296 -7.89 -5.83 -5.76
CA ALA A 296 -7.12 -7.03 -6.04
C ALA A 296 -7.19 -7.37 -7.53
N PRO A 297 -6.08 -7.81 -8.13
CA PRO A 297 -6.15 -8.44 -9.43
C PRO A 297 -6.94 -9.74 -9.30
N ARG A 298 -8.00 -9.89 -10.11
CA ARG A 298 -8.59 -11.20 -10.41
C ARG A 298 -8.23 -11.52 -11.85
N ALA A 299 -7.40 -12.53 -12.03
CA ALA A 299 -6.92 -12.89 -13.36
C ALA A 299 -7.92 -13.84 -14.03
N ASP A 300 -8.55 -13.38 -15.11
CA ASP A 300 -9.33 -14.26 -16.00
C ASP A 300 -8.41 -14.82 -17.09
N VAL A 301 -7.65 -15.84 -16.70
CA VAL A 301 -6.60 -16.44 -17.54
C VAL A 301 -6.83 -17.92 -17.74
N GLY A 302 -8.05 -18.42 -17.59
CA GLY A 302 -8.35 -19.86 -17.69
C GLY A 302 -7.58 -20.76 -16.71
N PRO A 303 -7.75 -22.09 -16.78
CA PRO A 303 -7.12 -23.00 -15.86
C PRO A 303 -5.60 -23.09 -16.10
N VAL A 304 -4.83 -23.11 -15.02
CA VAL A 304 -3.37 -23.24 -15.05
C VAL A 304 -2.97 -24.56 -14.38
N LEU A 305 -2.15 -25.36 -15.07
CA LEU A 305 -1.53 -26.53 -14.48
C LEU A 305 -0.01 -26.34 -14.47
N ALA A 306 0.60 -26.56 -13.31
CA ALA A 306 2.01 -26.33 -13.11
C ALA A 306 2.70 -27.51 -12.45
N TRP A 307 3.96 -27.76 -12.83
CA TRP A 307 4.81 -28.77 -12.20
C TRP A 307 6.15 -28.18 -11.77
N THR A 308 6.55 -28.50 -10.55
CA THR A 308 7.77 -27.99 -9.91
C THR A 308 8.84 -29.08 -9.78
N THR A 309 10.06 -28.67 -9.47
CA THR A 309 11.18 -29.55 -9.11
C THR A 309 11.04 -30.16 -7.71
N GLY A 310 10.02 -29.76 -6.93
CA GLY A 310 9.78 -30.22 -5.57
C GLY A 310 10.73 -29.63 -4.53
N ARG A 311 11.06 -28.34 -4.67
CA ARG A 311 11.89 -27.57 -3.71
C ARG A 311 11.23 -27.47 -2.34
N ASP A 312 12.02 -27.07 -1.35
CA ASP A 312 11.57 -26.88 0.03
C ASP A 312 10.67 -25.65 0.22
N ARG A 313 10.61 -24.74 -0.77
CA ARG A 313 9.77 -23.53 -0.77
C ARG A 313 8.86 -23.47 -1.98
N GLU A 314 7.72 -22.83 -1.83
CA GLU A 314 6.63 -22.81 -2.81
C GLU A 314 6.56 -21.52 -3.64
N GLY A 315 7.69 -21.12 -4.23
CA GLY A 315 7.80 -19.88 -5.00
C GLY A 315 6.81 -19.80 -6.17
N LEU A 316 6.66 -20.87 -6.96
CA LEU A 316 5.73 -20.86 -8.09
C LEU A 316 4.26 -20.75 -7.66
N ALA A 317 3.85 -21.48 -6.62
CA ALA A 317 2.49 -21.40 -6.09
C ALA A 317 2.21 -19.98 -5.52
N MET A 318 3.17 -19.40 -4.80
CA MET A 318 3.07 -18.03 -4.31
C MET A 318 2.97 -17.02 -5.46
N ALA A 319 3.79 -17.18 -6.51
CA ALA A 319 3.78 -16.29 -7.67
C ALA A 319 2.43 -16.30 -8.39
N LEU A 320 1.85 -17.49 -8.63
CA LEU A 320 0.52 -17.62 -9.20
C LEU A 320 -0.55 -16.98 -8.32
N SER A 321 -0.44 -17.13 -6.99
CA SER A 321 -1.35 -16.48 -6.04
C SER A 321 -1.24 -14.96 -6.08
N MET A 322 -0.01 -14.40 -6.14
CA MET A 322 0.24 -12.96 -6.29
C MET A 322 -0.30 -12.39 -7.61
N LEU A 323 -0.41 -13.22 -8.66
CA LEU A 323 -1.03 -12.85 -9.94
C LEU A 323 -2.57 -12.88 -9.91
N GLY A 324 -3.18 -13.18 -8.76
CA GLY A 324 -4.63 -13.18 -8.59
C GLY A 324 -5.29 -14.48 -9.01
N LEU A 325 -4.65 -15.62 -8.73
CA LEU A 325 -5.18 -16.96 -8.96
C LEU A 325 -5.44 -17.69 -7.63
N ARG A 326 -6.52 -18.48 -7.59
CA ARG A 326 -6.75 -19.47 -6.53
C ARG A 326 -5.87 -20.70 -6.79
N VAL A 327 -4.90 -20.92 -5.93
CA VAL A 327 -3.87 -21.95 -6.14
C VAL A 327 -4.06 -23.13 -5.20
N ARG A 328 -4.13 -24.34 -5.76
CA ARG A 328 -4.03 -25.58 -4.99
C ARG A 328 -2.73 -26.31 -5.31
N ALA A 329 -1.91 -26.54 -4.29
CA ALA A 329 -0.70 -27.35 -4.38
C ALA A 329 -0.93 -28.76 -3.83
N PHE A 330 -0.21 -29.73 -4.38
CA PHE A 330 -0.27 -31.14 -4.01
C PHE A 330 1.10 -31.64 -3.51
N ASP A 331 1.09 -32.60 -2.60
CA ASP A 331 2.31 -33.18 -2.05
C ASP A 331 2.78 -34.42 -2.85
N GLY A 332 1.91 -34.97 -3.69
CA GLY A 332 2.18 -36.10 -4.58
C GLY A 332 1.93 -37.46 -3.93
N ASP A 333 1.49 -37.47 -2.67
CA ASP A 333 1.03 -38.64 -1.92
C ASP A 333 -0.50 -38.81 -1.98
N GLU A 334 -1.22 -37.86 -2.59
CA GLU A 334 -2.66 -37.94 -2.80
C GLU A 334 -3.06 -38.92 -3.92
N HIS A 335 -4.32 -39.37 -3.87
CA HIS A 335 -4.87 -40.26 -4.90
C HIS A 335 -4.87 -39.59 -6.27
N ALA A 336 -4.58 -40.38 -7.31
CA ALA A 336 -4.56 -39.89 -8.67
C ALA A 336 -5.94 -39.34 -9.08
N ILE A 337 -5.94 -38.11 -9.61
CA ILE A 337 -7.14 -37.36 -9.96
C ILE A 337 -7.67 -37.88 -11.31
N PRO A 338 -8.90 -38.43 -11.36
CA PRO A 338 -9.54 -38.84 -12.61
C PRO A 338 -10.07 -37.62 -13.38
N ALA A 339 -10.30 -37.78 -14.69
CA ALA A 339 -10.82 -36.72 -15.55
C ALA A 339 -12.17 -36.14 -15.06
N SER A 340 -13.00 -36.98 -14.41
CA SER A 340 -14.29 -36.58 -13.84
C SER A 340 -14.17 -35.59 -12.68
N GLU A 341 -13.06 -35.62 -11.93
CA GLU A 341 -12.83 -34.74 -10.78
C GLU A 341 -12.03 -33.49 -11.15
N LEU A 342 -11.19 -33.57 -12.19
CA LEU A 342 -10.36 -32.45 -12.64
C LEU A 342 -11.19 -31.20 -12.95
N SER A 343 -12.32 -31.34 -13.66
CA SER A 343 -13.18 -30.20 -13.99
C SER A 343 -13.77 -29.54 -12.74
N ALA A 344 -14.17 -30.33 -11.74
CA ALA A 344 -14.68 -29.78 -10.47
C ALA A 344 -13.59 -29.01 -9.70
N LEU A 345 -12.35 -29.51 -9.71
CA LEU A 345 -11.21 -28.82 -9.11
C LEU A 345 -10.89 -27.50 -9.82
N LEU A 346 -10.88 -27.50 -11.15
CA LEU A 346 -10.59 -26.30 -11.96
C LEU A 346 -11.71 -25.23 -11.92
N ASN A 347 -12.92 -25.60 -11.50
CA ASN A 347 -13.98 -24.62 -11.20
C ASN A 347 -13.75 -23.92 -9.85
N GLU A 348 -13.09 -24.60 -8.91
CA GLU A 348 -12.85 -24.09 -7.56
C GLU A 348 -11.49 -23.39 -7.42
N PHE A 349 -10.48 -23.88 -8.14
CA PHE A 349 -9.11 -23.37 -8.16
C PHE A 349 -8.70 -23.01 -9.58
N ASP A 350 -8.13 -21.83 -9.75
CA ASP A 350 -7.68 -21.34 -11.06
C ASP A 350 -6.33 -21.98 -11.46
N ALA A 351 -5.54 -22.42 -10.48
CA ALA A 351 -4.26 -23.08 -10.70
C ALA A 351 -4.08 -24.34 -9.84
N LEU A 352 -3.59 -25.42 -10.46
CA LEU A 352 -3.19 -26.65 -9.78
C LEU A 352 -1.68 -26.86 -9.93
N VAL A 353 -0.96 -27.03 -8.81
CA VAL A 353 0.49 -27.19 -8.77
C VAL A 353 0.84 -28.60 -8.29
N ASP A 354 1.58 -29.35 -9.09
CA ASP A 354 2.01 -30.74 -8.83
C ASP A 354 0.85 -31.75 -8.69
N ALA A 355 -0.29 -31.49 -9.35
CA ALA A 355 -1.46 -32.36 -9.31
C ALA A 355 -1.17 -33.78 -9.83
N PRO A 356 -1.49 -34.85 -9.06
CA PRO A 356 -1.28 -36.24 -9.49
C PRO A 356 -2.38 -36.67 -10.47
N LEU A 357 -2.26 -36.31 -11.75
CA LEU A 357 -3.29 -36.60 -12.76
C LEU A 357 -3.20 -38.03 -13.30
N THR A 358 -4.35 -38.68 -13.50
CA THR A 358 -4.42 -39.90 -14.33
C THR A 358 -4.13 -39.58 -15.81
N PRO A 359 -3.70 -40.56 -16.63
CA PRO A 359 -3.49 -40.33 -18.07
C PRO A 359 -4.72 -39.78 -18.80
N CYS A 360 -5.93 -40.20 -18.41
CA CYS A 360 -7.17 -39.66 -18.96
C CYS A 360 -7.40 -38.20 -18.55
N ALA A 361 -7.07 -37.83 -17.31
CA ALA A 361 -7.16 -36.46 -16.83
C ALA A 361 -6.16 -35.54 -17.54
N VAL A 362 -4.95 -36.04 -17.83
CA VAL A 362 -3.97 -35.35 -18.67
C VAL A 362 -4.52 -35.06 -20.06
N SER A 363 -5.07 -36.06 -20.73
CA SER A 363 -5.68 -35.87 -22.06
C SER A 363 -6.84 -34.86 -22.02
N ALA A 364 -7.65 -34.89 -20.96
CA ALA A 364 -8.73 -33.91 -20.76
C ALA A 364 -8.19 -32.49 -20.55
N ALA A 365 -7.13 -32.31 -19.74
CA ALA A 365 -6.50 -31.01 -19.53
C ALA A 365 -5.91 -30.44 -20.83
N ILE A 366 -5.29 -31.28 -21.66
CA ILE A 366 -4.72 -30.85 -22.95
C ILE A 366 -5.84 -30.47 -23.94
N ALA A 367 -6.95 -31.20 -23.95
CA ALA A 367 -8.10 -30.91 -24.80
C ALA A 367 -8.82 -29.60 -24.41
N GLU A 368 -8.71 -29.17 -23.16
CA GLU A 368 -9.24 -27.88 -22.69
C GLU A 368 -8.49 -26.72 -23.36
N LEU A 369 -9.14 -26.02 -24.29
CA LEU A 369 -8.53 -24.96 -25.11
C LEU A 369 -8.00 -23.80 -24.25
N GLY A 370 -8.66 -23.52 -23.13
CA GLY A 370 -8.30 -22.46 -22.19
C GLY A 370 -7.13 -22.80 -21.26
N ALA A 371 -6.72 -24.07 -21.15
CA ALA A 371 -5.70 -24.50 -20.20
C ALA A 371 -4.29 -24.01 -20.57
N LYS A 372 -3.53 -23.55 -19.56
CA LYS A 372 -2.11 -23.19 -19.66
C LYS A 372 -1.26 -24.15 -18.85
N PHE A 373 -0.04 -24.39 -19.32
CA PHE A 373 0.90 -25.33 -18.71
C PHE A 373 2.21 -24.63 -18.36
N ILE A 374 2.69 -24.83 -17.13
CA ILE A 374 3.95 -24.25 -16.65
C ILE A 374 4.83 -25.37 -16.09
N PHE A 375 6.09 -25.42 -16.53
CA PHE A 375 7.05 -26.43 -16.06
C PHE A 375 8.30 -25.75 -15.56
N GLU A 376 8.79 -26.13 -14.38
CA GLU A 376 10.20 -25.92 -14.07
C GLU A 376 11.05 -26.89 -14.92
N ALA A 377 12.21 -26.44 -15.41
CA ALA A 377 13.02 -27.17 -16.39
C ALA A 377 13.37 -28.63 -16.02
N ASN A 378 13.37 -28.97 -14.73
CA ASN A 378 13.63 -30.31 -14.20
C ASN A 378 12.47 -30.85 -13.34
N ALA A 379 11.22 -30.47 -13.65
CA ALA A 379 10.06 -30.77 -12.82
C ALA A 379 9.80 -32.28 -12.65
N ARG A 380 9.29 -32.67 -11.47
CA ARG A 380 8.89 -34.05 -11.16
C ARG A 380 7.53 -34.36 -11.78
N THR A 381 7.52 -34.76 -13.04
CA THR A 381 6.29 -35.18 -13.73
C THR A 381 6.02 -36.65 -13.40
N ALA A 382 5.48 -36.94 -12.22
CA ALA A 382 5.13 -38.31 -11.80
C ALA A 382 4.01 -38.88 -12.71
N GLY A 383 4.40 -39.37 -13.90
CA GLY A 383 3.53 -39.93 -14.92
C GLY A 383 2.69 -38.89 -15.69
N ALA A 384 3.15 -38.55 -16.90
CA ALA A 384 2.35 -38.33 -18.14
C ALA A 384 2.42 -36.98 -18.88
N ILE A 385 2.93 -35.87 -18.33
CA ILE A 385 3.13 -34.66 -19.15
C ILE A 385 4.61 -34.31 -19.25
N GLN A 386 5.22 -34.66 -20.39
CA GLN A 386 6.49 -34.07 -20.77
C GLN A 386 6.23 -32.74 -21.50
N PRO A 387 7.14 -31.74 -21.43
CA PRO A 387 6.99 -30.45 -22.10
C PRO A 387 6.71 -30.53 -23.62
N GLY A 388 6.97 -31.68 -24.25
CA GLY A 388 6.68 -31.94 -25.67
C GLY A 388 5.28 -32.46 -26.00
N VAL A 389 4.41 -32.68 -25.01
CA VAL A 389 3.04 -33.21 -25.23
C VAL A 389 1.98 -32.09 -25.18
N SER A 390 2.25 -30.98 -24.49
CA SER A 390 1.39 -29.80 -24.46
C SER A 390 1.67 -28.85 -25.63
N PRO A 391 0.69 -28.05 -26.08
CA PRO A 391 0.94 -27.09 -27.16
C PRO A 391 1.95 -26.02 -26.75
N ALA A 392 2.96 -25.79 -27.60
CA ALA A 392 4.02 -24.80 -27.35
C ALA A 392 3.46 -23.38 -27.12
N SER A 393 2.36 -23.01 -27.77
CA SER A 393 1.70 -21.71 -27.59
C SER A 393 0.98 -21.55 -26.24
N ARG A 394 0.79 -22.64 -25.49
CA ARG A 394 0.12 -22.66 -24.17
C ARG A 394 1.04 -23.17 -23.06
N THR A 395 2.35 -23.22 -23.32
CA THR A 395 3.34 -23.80 -22.40
C THR A 395 4.47 -22.80 -22.12
N ALA A 396 4.86 -22.64 -20.85
CA ALA A 396 6.07 -21.94 -20.45
C ALA A 396 7.00 -22.88 -19.66
N ILE A 397 8.31 -22.76 -19.91
CA ILE A 397 9.35 -23.48 -19.17
C ILE A 397 10.16 -22.46 -18.37
N LEU A 398 10.30 -22.71 -17.07
CA LEU A 398 11.02 -21.86 -16.13
C LEU A 398 12.39 -22.47 -15.85
N SER A 399 13.47 -21.74 -16.14
CA SER A 399 14.82 -22.07 -15.70
C SER A 399 15.23 -21.15 -14.55
N TRP A 400 16.09 -21.67 -13.67
CA TRP A 400 16.54 -20.98 -12.45
C TRP A 400 18.06 -20.81 -12.40
N ASP A 401 18.75 -21.04 -13.53
CA ASP A 401 20.21 -21.20 -13.58
C ASP A 401 21.00 -19.87 -13.64
N GLU A 402 20.33 -18.71 -13.70
CA GLU A 402 20.94 -17.37 -13.70
C GLU A 402 20.77 -16.69 -12.32
N PRO A 403 21.85 -16.21 -11.66
CA PRO A 403 21.75 -15.52 -10.38
C PRO A 403 20.96 -14.21 -10.50
N GLY A 404 19.76 -14.16 -9.92
CA GLY A 404 18.89 -12.97 -9.91
C GLY A 404 17.66 -13.04 -10.83
N GLU A 405 17.48 -14.11 -11.61
CA GLU A 405 16.31 -14.29 -12.49
C GLU A 405 15.28 -15.28 -11.92
N ALA A 406 14.64 -14.90 -10.83
CA ALA A 406 13.30 -15.38 -10.56
C ALA A 406 12.35 -14.54 -11.46
N SER A 407 11.98 -15.08 -12.62
CA SER A 407 11.41 -14.27 -13.71
C SER A 407 9.88 -14.37 -13.77
N TRP A 408 9.24 -13.22 -13.54
CA TRP A 408 7.82 -13.02 -13.83
C TRP A 408 7.50 -13.16 -15.32
N GLN A 409 8.47 -12.87 -16.19
CA GLN A 409 8.25 -12.65 -17.61
C GLN A 409 7.65 -13.87 -18.35
N PRO A 410 8.18 -15.11 -18.21
CA PRO A 410 7.60 -16.26 -18.93
C PRO A 410 6.17 -16.55 -18.51
N ILE A 411 5.86 -16.43 -17.21
CA ILE A 411 4.52 -16.67 -16.66
C ILE A 411 3.56 -15.56 -17.12
N CYS A 412 3.95 -14.30 -16.97
CA CYS A 412 3.13 -13.16 -17.35
C CYS A 412 2.87 -13.13 -18.86
N ALA A 413 3.88 -13.46 -19.68
CA ALA A 413 3.72 -13.56 -21.13
C ALA A 413 2.75 -14.68 -21.53
N LEU A 414 2.84 -15.85 -20.90
CA LEU A 414 1.91 -16.97 -21.14
C LEU A 414 0.47 -16.62 -20.74
N LEU A 415 0.30 -15.96 -19.59
CA LEU A 415 -1.00 -15.63 -19.03
C LEU A 415 -1.60 -14.33 -19.60
N GLY A 416 -0.82 -13.55 -20.35
CA GLY A 416 -1.24 -12.24 -20.85
C GLY A 416 -1.42 -11.19 -19.74
N LEU A 417 -0.66 -11.30 -18.65
CA LEU A 417 -0.76 -10.43 -17.48
C LEU A 417 0.38 -9.42 -17.43
N ALA A 418 0.17 -8.30 -16.73
CA ALA A 418 1.23 -7.34 -16.45
C ALA A 418 2.20 -7.90 -15.39
N THR A 419 3.49 -7.68 -15.57
CA THR A 419 4.51 -8.08 -14.61
C THR A 419 4.34 -7.33 -13.28
N PRO A 420 4.24 -8.02 -12.14
CA PRO A 420 4.17 -7.39 -10.83
C PRO A 420 5.39 -6.51 -10.53
N ILE A 421 5.19 -5.49 -9.70
CA ILE A 421 6.30 -4.67 -9.21
C ILE A 421 7.08 -5.35 -8.08
N GLN A 422 6.53 -6.40 -7.47
CA GLN A 422 7.19 -7.14 -6.41
C GLN A 422 8.29 -8.03 -6.99
N ALA A 423 9.30 -8.35 -6.17
CA ALA A 423 10.22 -9.42 -6.50
C ALA A 423 9.45 -10.74 -6.69
N PHE A 424 9.98 -11.63 -7.52
CA PHE A 424 9.40 -12.96 -7.64
C PHE A 424 9.59 -13.69 -6.30
N PRO A 425 8.53 -14.33 -5.76
CA PRO A 425 8.57 -14.86 -4.41
C PRO A 425 9.44 -16.11 -4.30
N GLU A 426 10.16 -16.22 -3.19
CA GLU A 426 10.73 -17.48 -2.71
C GLU A 426 9.61 -18.43 -2.23
N GLY A 427 8.54 -17.86 -1.66
CA GLY A 427 7.34 -18.58 -1.22
C GLY A 427 7.45 -19.22 0.17
N ALA A 428 6.33 -19.68 0.73
CA ALA A 428 6.33 -20.33 2.03
C ALA A 428 7.07 -21.69 2.01
N PRO A 429 7.68 -22.13 3.13
CA PRO A 429 8.15 -23.51 3.28
C PRO A 429 7.04 -24.51 2.95
N ARG A 430 7.36 -25.53 2.15
CA ARG A 430 6.40 -26.56 1.71
C ARG A 430 5.75 -27.28 2.90
N ALA A 431 6.52 -27.50 3.96
CA ALA A 431 6.07 -28.11 5.21
C ALA A 431 4.92 -27.35 5.91
N TRP A 432 4.74 -26.06 5.60
CA TRP A 432 3.64 -25.25 6.14
C TRP A 432 2.32 -25.48 5.41
N ARG A 433 2.36 -26.10 4.23
CA ARG A 433 1.17 -26.52 3.48
C ARG A 433 0.21 -25.37 3.14
N LEU A 434 0.74 -24.17 2.89
CA LEU A 434 -0.02 -22.94 2.70
C LEU A 434 -1.13 -23.05 1.63
N PHE A 435 -0.82 -23.67 0.50
CA PHE A 435 -1.74 -23.81 -0.63
C PHE A 435 -2.46 -25.18 -0.69
N ARG A 436 -2.48 -25.95 0.42
CA ARG A 436 -3.23 -27.22 0.47
C ARG A 436 -4.68 -26.96 0.83
N ASP A 437 -5.58 -27.69 0.18
CA ASP A 437 -6.98 -27.72 0.56
C ASP A 437 -7.17 -28.57 1.82
N GLY A 438 -7.30 -27.91 2.97
CA GLY A 438 -7.40 -28.57 4.28
C GLY A 438 -8.82 -29.03 4.64
N ARG A 439 -9.82 -28.67 3.82
CA ARG A 439 -11.23 -28.94 4.09
C ARG A 439 -11.55 -30.44 4.15
N PRO A 440 -12.42 -30.89 5.05
CA PRO A 440 -12.82 -32.29 5.11
C PRO A 440 -13.66 -32.70 3.88
N VAL A 441 -13.54 -33.96 3.48
CA VAL A 441 -14.27 -34.54 2.33
C VAL A 441 -15.78 -34.61 2.59
N MET A 442 -16.20 -34.77 3.86
CA MET A 442 -17.61 -34.94 4.24
C MET A 442 -18.15 -33.71 4.99
N ARG A 443 -19.25 -33.16 4.48
CA ARG A 443 -19.88 -31.89 4.90
C ARG A 443 -20.97 -32.15 5.93
N SER A 444 -20.64 -32.12 7.22
CA SER A 444 -21.66 -31.85 8.23
C SER A 444 -21.44 -30.45 8.78
N ALA A 445 -22.26 -29.51 8.31
CA ALA A 445 -22.36 -28.17 8.86
C ALA A 445 -23.34 -28.20 10.04
N SER A 446 -22.81 -28.17 11.26
CA SER A 446 -23.61 -27.96 12.47
C SER A 446 -22.78 -27.13 13.46
N GLY A 447 -23.41 -26.43 14.41
CA GLY A 447 -22.73 -25.51 15.33
C GLY A 447 -23.22 -24.07 15.25
N ASP A 448 -22.74 -23.25 16.20
CA ASP A 448 -23.22 -21.89 16.46
C ASP A 448 -22.50 -20.79 15.66
N ALA A 449 -21.54 -21.18 14.81
CA ALA A 449 -20.79 -20.29 13.94
C ALA A 449 -21.49 -20.08 12.59
N ARG A 450 -21.45 -18.85 12.04
CA ARG A 450 -22.05 -18.48 10.74
C ARG A 450 -21.19 -17.47 9.99
N TRP A 451 -21.06 -17.61 8.69
CA TRP A 451 -20.38 -16.62 7.85
C TRP A 451 -21.14 -15.29 7.85
N VAL A 452 -20.42 -14.17 7.89
CA VAL A 452 -21.00 -12.82 7.81
C VAL A 452 -20.75 -12.26 6.41
N GLY A 453 -21.81 -11.76 5.77
CA GLY A 453 -21.73 -11.16 4.44
C GLY A 453 -21.68 -9.63 4.49
N PRO A 454 -20.98 -8.97 3.55
CA PRO A 454 -20.21 -9.55 2.46
C PRO A 454 -18.78 -9.96 2.87
N MET A 455 -18.34 -11.14 2.40
CA MET A 455 -16.93 -11.58 2.48
C MET A 455 -16.08 -10.89 1.41
N ASP A 456 -14.77 -11.03 1.54
CA ASP A 456 -13.82 -10.69 0.50
C ASP A 456 -14.08 -11.47 -0.79
N ASP A 457 -14.03 -10.81 -1.95
CA ASP A 457 -14.34 -11.38 -3.27
C ASP A 457 -13.08 -11.57 -4.14
N THR A 458 -11.93 -11.56 -3.48
CA THR A 458 -10.59 -11.71 -4.08
C THR A 458 -10.29 -13.13 -4.53
N ALA A 459 -9.21 -13.28 -5.28
CA ALA A 459 -8.69 -14.58 -5.72
C ALA A 459 -8.12 -15.45 -4.59
N TRP A 460 -8.22 -15.02 -3.33
CA TRP A 460 -7.73 -15.79 -2.17
C TRP A 460 -8.85 -16.26 -1.25
N THR A 461 -10.11 -16.03 -1.65
CA THR A 461 -11.29 -16.46 -0.90
C THR A 461 -12.12 -17.40 -1.74
N LEU A 462 -12.34 -18.62 -1.25
CA LEU A 462 -13.32 -19.53 -1.83
C LEU A 462 -14.73 -19.12 -1.44
N ILE A 463 -15.68 -19.29 -2.35
CA ILE A 463 -17.10 -19.15 -2.02
C ILE A 463 -17.44 -20.28 -1.04
N PRO A 464 -17.91 -19.97 0.18
CA PRO A 464 -18.30 -20.99 1.11
C PRO A 464 -19.40 -21.87 0.53
N ARG A 465 -19.17 -23.15 0.72
CA ARG A 465 -20.02 -24.26 0.29
C ARG A 465 -21.33 -24.36 1.10
N SER A 466 -21.46 -23.58 2.16
CA SER A 466 -22.54 -23.54 3.15
C SER A 466 -22.49 -22.19 3.88
N ASP A 467 -23.59 -21.76 4.50
CA ASP A 467 -23.66 -20.56 5.35
C ASP A 467 -22.94 -20.72 6.70
N ARG A 468 -22.60 -21.96 7.06
CA ARG A 468 -21.83 -22.29 8.26
C ARG A 468 -20.45 -22.87 7.92
N PRO A 469 -19.43 -22.59 8.75
CA PRO A 469 -18.12 -23.20 8.62
C PRO A 469 -18.12 -24.69 9.01
N SER A 470 -17.03 -25.36 8.70
CA SER A 470 -16.74 -26.72 9.16
C SER A 470 -16.64 -26.77 10.69
N LEU A 471 -17.06 -27.88 11.29
CA LEU A 471 -16.81 -28.14 12.71
C LEU A 471 -15.33 -28.44 12.98
N PRO A 472 -14.83 -28.09 14.19
CA PRO A 472 -13.54 -28.58 14.65
C PRO A 472 -13.47 -30.12 14.58
N ARG A 473 -12.32 -30.67 14.18
CA ARG A 473 -12.16 -32.13 14.13
C ARG A 473 -12.39 -32.79 15.50
N PRO A 474 -13.24 -33.85 15.60
CA PRO A 474 -13.48 -34.53 16.87
C PRO A 474 -12.17 -35.06 17.49
N GLY A 475 -11.93 -34.78 18.77
CA GLY A 475 -10.75 -35.27 19.49
C GLY A 475 -9.49 -34.39 19.45
N ARG A 476 -9.50 -33.25 18.74
CA ARG A 476 -8.52 -32.17 19.01
C ARG A 476 -8.91 -31.49 20.33
N ALA A 477 -8.43 -32.01 21.46
CA ALA A 477 -8.41 -31.23 22.70
C ALA A 477 -7.54 -29.99 22.50
N ASP A 478 -7.81 -28.93 23.26
CA ASP A 478 -6.90 -27.80 23.38
C ASP A 478 -5.52 -28.35 23.74
N ARG A 479 -4.56 -28.28 22.81
CA ARG A 479 -3.27 -28.97 22.99
C ARG A 479 -2.53 -28.31 24.15
N SER A 480 -1.67 -29.09 24.82
CA SER A 480 -0.84 -28.58 25.91
C SER A 480 -0.09 -27.33 25.45
N ARG A 481 -0.21 -26.25 26.22
CA ARG A 481 0.56 -25.01 26.02
C ARG A 481 2.04 -25.37 25.79
N GLY A 482 2.62 -24.84 24.72
CA GLY A 482 4.06 -24.93 24.47
C GLY A 482 4.85 -24.10 25.47
N ASP A 483 6.09 -23.75 25.12
CA ASP A 483 6.93 -22.92 25.96
C ASP A 483 6.36 -21.50 26.06
N LEU A 484 6.30 -20.95 27.27
CA LEU A 484 5.84 -19.59 27.49
C LEU A 484 6.85 -18.58 26.93
N LEU A 485 6.45 -17.85 25.90
CA LEU A 485 7.27 -16.85 25.20
C LEU A 485 7.15 -15.45 25.78
N ALA A 486 5.97 -15.09 26.27
CA ALA A 486 5.70 -13.79 26.89
C ALA A 486 4.51 -13.92 27.85
N HIS A 487 4.58 -13.23 28.98
CA HIS A 487 3.46 -13.12 29.91
C HIS A 487 3.49 -11.75 30.61
N ALA A 488 2.32 -11.13 30.76
CA ALA A 488 2.15 -9.95 31.59
C ALA A 488 0.76 -9.93 32.23
N THR A 489 0.69 -9.69 33.53
CA THR A 489 -0.58 -9.48 34.24
C THR A 489 -1.29 -8.20 33.81
N MET A 490 -0.54 -7.26 33.21
CA MET A 490 -1.01 -5.94 32.78
C MET A 490 -1.53 -5.07 33.92
N THR A 491 -1.07 -5.28 35.16
CA THR A 491 -1.36 -4.40 36.30
C THR A 491 -0.50 -3.13 36.30
N THR A 492 0.56 -3.11 35.50
CA THR A 492 1.47 -1.97 35.26
C THR A 492 1.94 -2.00 33.79
N PRO A 493 2.54 -0.92 33.28
CA PRO A 493 3.19 -0.95 31.97
C PRO A 493 4.16 -2.12 31.82
N SER A 494 4.08 -2.81 30.67
CA SER A 494 4.91 -3.97 30.35
C SER A 494 5.81 -3.67 29.14
N PRO A 495 7.11 -4.00 29.19
CA PRO A 495 7.98 -3.88 28.01
C PRO A 495 7.64 -4.91 26.92
N LEU A 496 6.86 -5.95 27.25
CA LEU A 496 6.42 -6.98 26.31
C LEU A 496 5.20 -6.54 25.51
N PHE A 497 4.35 -5.69 26.10
CA PHE A 497 3.10 -5.19 25.51
C PHE A 497 3.03 -3.67 25.65
N LEU A 498 3.36 -2.99 24.57
CA LEU A 498 3.57 -1.55 24.53
C LEU A 498 2.26 -0.84 24.17
N GLY A 499 1.95 0.25 24.88
CA GLY A 499 0.86 1.15 24.49
C GLY A 499 1.09 1.71 23.08
N ARG A 500 0.01 1.80 22.30
CA ARG A 500 0.04 2.31 20.92
C ARG A 500 -0.73 3.62 20.81
N VAL A 501 -0.19 4.51 20.00
CA VAL A 501 -0.79 5.82 19.67
C VAL A 501 -1.14 5.94 18.18
N GLU A 502 -0.68 4.98 17.37
CA GLU A 502 -1.08 4.83 15.97
C GLU A 502 -2.53 4.35 15.88
N THR A 503 -3.34 4.89 14.97
CA THR A 503 -4.71 4.47 14.67
C THR A 503 -4.85 4.00 13.22
N PHE A 504 -6.07 3.78 12.74
CA PHE A 504 -6.35 3.33 11.37
C PHE A 504 -7.58 4.02 10.77
N PRO A 505 -7.70 4.11 9.43
CA PRO A 505 -8.75 4.89 8.74
C PRO A 505 -10.19 4.57 9.20
N GLY A 506 -10.49 3.29 9.38
CA GLY A 506 -11.81 2.82 9.81
C GLY A 506 -12.23 3.15 11.25
N ASN A 507 -11.30 3.64 12.08
CA ASN A 507 -11.58 4.05 13.45
C ASN A 507 -12.03 5.52 13.51
N LEU A 508 -12.98 5.86 14.38
CA LEU A 508 -13.38 7.23 14.71
C LEU A 508 -12.53 7.82 15.86
N ALA A 509 -11.78 6.99 16.58
CA ALA A 509 -10.91 7.40 17.67
C ALA A 509 -9.45 7.55 17.23
N ALA A 510 -8.73 8.47 17.88
CA ALA A 510 -7.27 8.48 17.94
C ALA A 510 -6.82 7.62 19.13
N PHE A 511 -5.84 6.72 18.93
CA PHE A 511 -5.24 6.06 20.07
C PHE A 511 -4.24 6.98 20.75
N ALA A 512 -4.22 6.94 22.09
CA ALA A 512 -3.38 7.81 22.90
C ALA A 512 -2.92 7.05 24.15
N ARG A 513 -1.82 7.51 24.76
CA ARG A 513 -1.28 6.87 25.97
C ARG A 513 -2.26 6.97 27.13
N GLU A 514 -2.98 8.10 27.22
CA GLU A 514 -3.98 8.37 28.26
C GLU A 514 -5.21 7.48 28.15
N GLY A 515 -5.47 6.93 26.95
CA GLY A 515 -6.53 5.95 26.71
C GLY A 515 -6.19 4.55 27.24
N LEU A 516 -4.93 4.29 27.61
CA LEU A 516 -4.48 3.06 28.26
C LEU A 516 -4.14 3.33 29.73
N GLN A 517 -4.95 2.81 30.62
CA GLN A 517 -4.82 2.94 32.07
C GLN A 517 -4.53 1.56 32.68
N TYR A 518 -3.95 1.54 33.88
CA TYR A 518 -3.60 0.30 34.57
C TYR A 518 -4.33 0.26 35.91
N GLU A 519 -5.34 -0.61 36.02
CA GLU A 519 -6.21 -0.75 37.18
C GLU A 519 -6.66 -2.21 37.27
N ASP A 520 -5.88 -3.04 37.98
CA ASP A 520 -6.07 -4.49 38.03
C ASP A 520 -6.21 -5.07 36.60
N GLY A 521 -5.22 -4.79 35.75
CA GLY A 521 -5.25 -5.07 34.30
C GLY A 521 -5.14 -3.80 33.46
N ALA A 522 -4.97 -3.97 32.15
CA ALA A 522 -4.95 -2.88 31.19
C ALA A 522 -6.39 -2.47 30.87
N ARG A 523 -6.76 -1.27 31.27
CA ARG A 523 -8.06 -0.64 31.00
C ARG A 523 -7.94 0.29 29.80
N LEU A 524 -8.58 -0.06 28.69
CA LEU A 524 -8.65 0.76 27.48
C LEU A 524 -9.91 1.60 27.53
N VAL A 525 -9.80 2.92 27.49
CA VAL A 525 -10.91 3.85 27.69
C VAL A 525 -11.18 4.62 26.42
N LEU A 526 -12.42 4.55 25.91
CA LEU A 526 -12.89 5.37 24.80
C LEU A 526 -13.74 6.52 25.34
N GLU A 527 -13.42 7.74 24.94
CA GLU A 527 -14.10 8.95 25.40
C GLU A 527 -14.20 10.04 24.32
N ARG A 528 -15.14 10.97 24.52
CA ARG A 528 -15.34 12.13 23.66
C ARG A 528 -14.30 13.20 23.95
N MET A 529 -13.15 13.07 23.28
CA MET A 529 -12.07 14.05 23.31
C MET A 529 -11.51 14.23 21.91
N PRO A 530 -11.88 15.33 21.21
CA PRO A 530 -11.38 15.60 19.87
C PRO A 530 -9.86 15.66 19.84
N THR A 531 -9.24 14.86 18.98
CA THR A 531 -7.79 14.79 18.79
C THR A 531 -7.49 14.86 17.29
N GLY A 532 -7.09 16.04 16.81
CA GLY A 532 -7.02 16.35 15.38
C GLY A 532 -8.40 16.27 14.73
N ASP A 533 -8.51 15.60 13.58
CA ASP A 533 -9.76 15.43 12.83
C ASP A 533 -10.67 14.32 13.38
N ARG A 534 -10.30 13.68 14.49
CA ARG A 534 -11.03 12.55 15.07
C ARG A 534 -11.78 12.97 16.34
N PRO A 535 -13.10 12.67 16.46
CA PRO A 535 -13.94 13.14 17.56
C PRO A 535 -13.68 12.44 18.90
N TYR A 536 -13.00 11.29 18.91
CA TYR A 536 -12.80 10.47 20.10
C TYR A 536 -11.32 10.16 20.36
N ARG A 537 -11.01 9.86 21.62
CA ARG A 537 -9.75 9.29 22.07
C ARG A 537 -9.99 7.87 22.58
N SER A 538 -9.05 6.96 22.35
CA SER A 538 -9.11 5.60 22.89
C SER A 538 -7.72 5.02 23.24
N GLY A 539 -7.69 3.81 23.80
CA GLY A 539 -6.48 3.07 24.12
C GLY A 539 -6.23 1.87 23.20
N ALA A 540 -4.95 1.56 22.99
CA ALA A 540 -4.49 0.35 22.32
C ALA A 540 -3.14 -0.09 22.88
N LEU A 541 -2.83 -1.38 22.71
CA LEU A 541 -1.55 -1.98 23.03
C LEU A 541 -1.16 -3.01 21.97
N ALA A 542 0.13 -3.29 21.84
CA ALA A 542 0.60 -4.39 21.01
C ALA A 542 1.90 -4.99 21.54
N SER A 543 2.14 -6.25 21.22
CA SER A 543 3.39 -6.94 21.50
C SER A 543 4.62 -6.20 20.94
N ALA A 544 5.72 -6.27 21.70
CA ALA A 544 6.99 -5.59 21.38
C ALA A 544 7.75 -6.21 20.20
N ARG A 545 7.48 -7.47 19.85
CA ARG A 545 8.02 -8.16 18.68
C ARG A 545 6.93 -8.94 17.92
N PRO A 546 7.11 -9.24 16.63
CA PRO A 546 6.23 -10.14 15.91
C PRO A 546 6.53 -11.62 16.24
N PHE A 547 5.58 -12.50 15.89
CA PHE A 547 5.61 -13.95 16.10
C PHE A 547 5.17 -14.66 14.81
N HIS A 548 5.75 -15.83 14.52
CA HIS A 548 5.40 -16.63 13.34
C HIS A 548 4.19 -17.54 13.55
N HIS A 549 4.10 -18.20 14.69
CA HIS A 549 3.02 -19.10 15.08
C HIS A 549 3.00 -19.14 16.60
N GLY A 550 1.92 -19.67 17.16
CA GLY A 550 1.80 -19.86 18.60
C GLY A 550 0.36 -19.70 19.10
N ARG A 551 0.22 -19.80 20.41
CA ARG A 551 -1.03 -19.49 21.11
C ARG A 551 -0.93 -18.10 21.73
N PHE A 552 -1.96 -17.29 21.54
CA PHE A 552 -2.09 -15.94 22.06
C PHE A 552 -3.37 -15.86 22.90
N GLU A 553 -3.25 -15.59 24.19
CA GLU A 553 -4.36 -15.64 25.14
C GLU A 553 -4.40 -14.39 26.01
N ALA A 554 -5.60 -13.95 26.36
CA ALA A 554 -5.82 -12.91 27.35
C ALA A 554 -7.15 -13.15 28.08
N GLU A 555 -7.21 -12.71 29.34
CA GLU A 555 -8.47 -12.52 30.05
C GLU A 555 -9.06 -11.18 29.64
N ILE A 556 -10.27 -11.18 29.06
CA ILE A 556 -10.89 -10.00 28.47
C ILE A 556 -12.27 -9.80 29.09
N ARG A 557 -12.56 -8.54 29.46
CA ARG A 557 -13.92 -8.04 29.68
C ARG A 557 -14.19 -6.93 28.68
N ALA A 558 -15.11 -7.17 27.74
CA ALA A 558 -15.37 -6.27 26.63
C ALA A 558 -16.06 -4.97 27.08
N ALA A 559 -15.94 -3.93 26.26
CA ALA A 559 -16.67 -2.69 26.45
C ALA A 559 -18.16 -2.86 26.15
N ARG A 560 -19.01 -2.29 27.02
CA ARG A 560 -20.47 -2.23 26.80
C ARG A 560 -20.84 -0.99 26.01
N GLY A 561 -21.73 -1.14 25.02
CA GLY A 561 -22.34 -0.03 24.29
C GLY A 561 -22.27 -0.19 22.77
N ARG A 562 -23.32 0.24 22.08
CA ARG A 562 -23.39 0.19 20.62
C ARG A 562 -22.29 1.08 20.00
N GLY A 563 -21.76 0.64 18.87
CA GLY A 563 -20.68 1.27 18.10
C GLY A 563 -19.32 1.20 18.77
N LEU A 564 -19.13 0.25 19.70
CA LEU A 564 -17.84 -0.06 20.32
C LEU A 564 -17.39 -1.46 19.92
N VAL A 565 -16.10 -1.62 19.68
CA VAL A 565 -15.46 -2.90 19.40
C VAL A 565 -14.25 -3.07 20.30
N THR A 566 -14.23 -4.17 21.05
CA THR A 566 -13.04 -4.63 21.78
C THR A 566 -12.31 -5.63 20.91
N GLY A 567 -11.13 -5.25 20.41
CA GLY A 567 -10.33 -6.09 19.52
C GLY A 567 -9.20 -6.82 20.25
N PHE A 568 -8.97 -8.07 19.87
CA PHE A 568 -7.80 -8.89 20.24
C PHE A 568 -7.36 -9.69 19.01
N PHE A 569 -6.23 -9.33 18.41
CA PHE A 569 -5.94 -9.78 17.04
C PHE A 569 -4.45 -9.81 16.72
N LEU A 570 -4.08 -10.60 15.72
CA LEU A 570 -2.74 -10.64 15.14
C LEU A 570 -2.73 -9.82 13.86
N HIS A 571 -1.76 -8.94 13.67
CA HIS A 571 -1.71 -8.07 12.47
C HIS A 571 -0.28 -7.81 11.96
N ARG A 572 -0.16 -7.65 10.64
CA ARG A 572 0.98 -7.06 9.91
C ARG A 572 0.49 -6.28 8.68
N GLU A 573 1.31 -5.35 8.20
CA GLU A 573 0.92 -4.41 7.13
C GLU A 573 1.27 -4.88 5.70
N ALA A 574 2.45 -5.44 5.44
CA ALA A 574 2.97 -5.61 4.06
C ALA A 574 3.67 -6.97 3.82
N PRO A 575 3.01 -7.97 3.21
CA PRO A 575 1.61 -7.96 2.81
C PRO A 575 0.69 -8.00 4.03
N ARG A 576 -0.52 -7.44 3.89
CA ARG A 576 -1.48 -7.37 5.00
C ARG A 576 -1.98 -8.78 5.32
N GLN A 577 -1.76 -9.21 6.56
CA GLN A 577 -2.32 -10.44 7.10
C GLN A 577 -2.81 -10.17 8.52
N GLU A 578 -3.94 -10.79 8.87
CA GLU A 578 -4.62 -10.51 10.13
C GLU A 578 -5.49 -11.70 10.57
N ILE A 579 -5.56 -11.93 11.89
CA ILE A 579 -6.39 -12.96 12.52
C ILE A 579 -7.07 -12.33 13.75
N ASP A 580 -8.40 -12.30 13.74
CA ASP A 580 -9.17 -11.44 14.64
C ASP A 580 -10.01 -12.21 15.67
N ILE A 581 -10.12 -11.60 16.85
CA ILE A 581 -11.25 -11.67 17.76
C ILE A 581 -11.77 -10.24 17.95
N GLU A 582 -13.04 -10.02 17.60
CA GLU A 582 -13.74 -8.76 17.81
C GLU A 582 -15.00 -9.01 18.65
N LEU A 583 -15.09 -8.32 19.78
CA LEU A 583 -16.25 -8.34 20.68
C LEU A 583 -16.99 -7.01 20.53
N THR A 584 -18.13 -7.03 19.84
CA THR A 584 -18.90 -5.82 19.55
C THR A 584 -19.91 -5.54 20.65
N GLY A 585 -20.03 -4.27 21.05
CA GLY A 585 -20.89 -3.89 22.17
C GLY A 585 -22.39 -3.86 21.85
N ASP A 586 -22.78 -4.00 20.57
CA ASP A 586 -24.17 -4.15 20.14
C ASP A 586 -24.66 -5.62 20.13
N GLU A 587 -23.74 -6.59 20.09
CA GLU A 587 -24.04 -8.02 20.14
C GLU A 587 -23.22 -8.73 21.23
N PRO A 588 -23.43 -8.43 22.52
CA PRO A 588 -22.55 -8.89 23.61
C PRO A 588 -22.57 -10.40 23.88
N HIS A 589 -23.43 -11.17 23.21
CA HIS A 589 -23.47 -12.65 23.31
C HIS A 589 -22.89 -13.31 22.06
N ALA A 590 -22.00 -12.62 21.36
CA ALA A 590 -21.32 -13.14 20.19
C ALA A 590 -19.87 -12.65 20.16
N MET A 591 -19.05 -13.40 19.43
CA MET A 591 -17.70 -13.03 19.03
C MET A 591 -17.62 -13.08 17.52
N LEU A 592 -17.03 -12.06 16.91
CA LEU A 592 -16.71 -12.04 15.51
C LEU A 592 -15.24 -12.46 15.36
N VAL A 593 -14.97 -13.42 14.48
CA VAL A 593 -13.61 -13.81 14.12
C VAL A 593 -13.41 -13.59 12.64
N ASN A 594 -12.22 -13.15 12.26
CA ASN A 594 -11.92 -12.84 10.87
C ASN A 594 -10.49 -13.26 10.53
N VAL A 595 -10.26 -13.50 9.25
CA VAL A 595 -8.93 -13.82 8.71
C VAL A 595 -8.76 -13.01 7.43
N TYR A 596 -7.67 -12.27 7.37
CA TYR A 596 -7.20 -11.56 6.19
C TYR A 596 -5.95 -12.24 5.65
N PHE A 597 -5.97 -12.54 4.36
CA PHE A 597 -4.83 -13.12 3.66
C PHE A 597 -4.52 -12.30 2.41
N ASN A 598 -3.28 -11.83 2.32
CA ASN A 598 -2.67 -11.39 1.06
C ASN A 598 -1.43 -12.26 0.78
N PRO A 599 -1.19 -12.62 -0.49
CA PRO A 599 -0.03 -13.40 -0.89
C PRO A 599 1.23 -12.53 -0.95
N GLY A 600 2.37 -13.19 -1.03
CA GLY A 600 3.70 -12.60 -1.11
C GLY A 600 4.56 -12.94 0.09
N ASP A 601 5.87 -12.75 -0.08
CA ASP A 601 6.84 -12.87 0.99
C ASP A 601 6.92 -11.59 1.84
N ASP A 602 7.72 -11.63 2.90
CA ASP A 602 7.95 -10.46 3.75
C ASP A 602 8.46 -9.26 2.92
N GLY A 603 7.83 -8.10 3.11
CA GLY A 603 8.14 -6.88 2.35
C GLY A 603 7.46 -6.79 0.98
N ALA A 604 6.72 -7.81 0.53
CA ALA A 604 5.85 -7.66 -0.63
C ALA A 604 4.74 -6.64 -0.30
N ALA A 605 4.84 -5.43 -0.86
CA ALA A 605 3.85 -4.37 -0.68
C ALA A 605 2.54 -4.68 -1.42
N ILE A 606 1.84 -5.71 -0.93
CA ILE A 606 0.58 -6.25 -1.44
C ILE A 606 -0.44 -6.14 -0.31
N GLY A 607 -1.33 -5.15 -0.41
CA GLY A 607 -2.39 -4.90 0.56
C GLY A 607 -3.71 -4.71 -0.16
N PHE A 608 -4.30 -5.81 -0.64
CA PHE A 608 -5.60 -5.77 -1.29
C PHE A 608 -6.71 -6.10 -0.28
N GLY A 609 -7.84 -5.41 -0.39
CA GLY A 609 -9.07 -5.70 0.37
C GLY A 609 -9.07 -5.23 1.83
N TYR A 610 -10.28 -4.99 2.35
CA TYR A 610 -10.55 -4.57 3.74
C TYR A 610 -11.62 -5.44 4.44
N ARG A 611 -12.08 -6.54 3.82
CA ARG A 611 -13.23 -7.30 4.33
C ARG A 611 -12.92 -8.69 4.90
N GLY A 612 -11.83 -9.34 4.49
CA GLY A 612 -11.46 -10.66 5.01
C GLY A 612 -12.58 -11.70 4.83
N SER A 613 -12.61 -12.71 5.69
CA SER A 613 -13.65 -13.75 5.72
C SER A 613 -14.30 -13.85 7.11
N PRO A 614 -15.19 -12.92 7.50
CA PRO A 614 -15.69 -12.85 8.87
C PRO A 614 -16.68 -13.97 9.19
N CYS A 615 -16.59 -14.51 10.41
CA CYS A 615 -17.48 -15.52 10.94
C CYS A 615 -17.96 -15.10 12.34
N ARG A 616 -19.26 -15.13 12.57
CA ARG A 616 -19.87 -14.83 13.86
C ARG A 616 -20.12 -16.11 14.63
N ILE A 617 -19.68 -16.14 15.88
CA ILE A 617 -19.79 -17.27 16.81
C ILE A 617 -20.68 -16.81 17.97
N LYS A 618 -21.76 -17.53 18.26
CA LYS A 618 -22.56 -17.24 19.45
C LYS A 618 -21.86 -17.73 20.71
N LEU A 619 -22.03 -16.98 21.79
CA LEU A 619 -21.58 -17.29 23.13
C LEU A 619 -22.79 -17.42 24.05
N ASP A 620 -22.68 -18.24 25.09
CA ASP A 620 -23.71 -18.49 26.10
C ASP A 620 -23.65 -17.51 27.27
N PHE A 621 -22.83 -16.46 27.18
CA PHE A 621 -22.64 -15.41 28.18
C PHE A 621 -22.52 -14.01 27.55
N ASP A 622 -22.64 -12.97 28.37
CA ASP A 622 -22.43 -11.57 27.99
C ASP A 622 -20.95 -11.19 28.18
N THR A 623 -20.27 -10.89 27.08
CA THR A 623 -18.81 -10.60 27.01
C THR A 623 -18.39 -9.32 27.75
N ALA A 624 -19.32 -8.45 28.12
CA ALA A 624 -19.07 -7.22 28.86
C ALA A 624 -19.35 -7.37 30.36
N SER A 625 -19.86 -8.51 30.83
CA SER A 625 -20.28 -8.69 32.23
C SER A 625 -19.15 -9.18 33.14
N ASP A 626 -18.31 -10.10 32.67
CA ASP A 626 -17.20 -10.67 33.44
C ASP A 626 -15.97 -10.94 32.55
N PHE A 627 -14.85 -11.32 33.17
CA PHE A 627 -13.65 -11.77 32.47
C PHE A 627 -13.80 -13.20 31.96
N HIS A 628 -13.45 -13.39 30.68
CA HIS A 628 -13.32 -14.71 30.06
C HIS A 628 -11.96 -14.83 29.38
N VAL A 629 -11.46 -16.05 29.26
CA VAL A 629 -10.18 -16.33 28.61
C VAL A 629 -10.41 -16.57 27.13
N TYR A 630 -9.91 -15.66 26.28
CA TYR A 630 -9.97 -15.79 24.84
C TYR A 630 -8.59 -16.17 24.30
N ALA A 631 -8.54 -17.13 23.37
CA ALA A 631 -7.28 -17.48 22.72
C ALA A 631 -7.39 -17.68 21.20
N ILE A 632 -6.36 -17.22 20.51
CA ILE A 632 -6.05 -17.54 19.11
C ILE A 632 -4.86 -18.49 19.13
N ASP A 633 -5.04 -19.71 18.63
CA ASP A 633 -3.95 -20.66 18.37
C ASP A 633 -3.74 -20.73 16.86
N TRP A 634 -2.59 -20.18 16.43
CA TRP A 634 -2.22 -20.05 15.03
C TRP A 634 -1.06 -20.96 14.71
N ARG A 635 -1.30 -21.90 13.80
CA ARG A 635 -0.35 -22.89 13.30
C ARG A 635 -0.21 -22.77 11.78
N PRO A 636 0.83 -23.37 11.18
CA PRO A 636 1.01 -23.32 9.74
C PRO A 636 -0.20 -23.81 8.93
N ASP A 637 -0.90 -24.83 9.41
CA ASP A 637 -1.97 -25.53 8.69
C ASP A 637 -3.39 -25.15 9.14
N CYS A 638 -3.54 -24.47 10.28
CA CYS A 638 -4.84 -24.14 10.85
C CYS A 638 -4.80 -23.02 11.90
N ILE A 639 -5.98 -22.45 12.17
CA ILE A 639 -6.23 -21.50 13.24
C ILE A 639 -7.37 -22.04 14.09
N THR A 640 -7.23 -22.00 15.41
CA THR A 640 -8.31 -22.34 16.35
C THR A 640 -8.56 -21.18 17.31
N TRP A 641 -9.85 -20.87 17.50
CA TRP A 641 -10.31 -19.89 18.49
C TRP A 641 -10.93 -20.63 19.65
N SER A 642 -10.55 -20.26 20.86
CA SER A 642 -11.09 -20.85 22.09
C SER A 642 -11.52 -19.80 23.10
N VAL A 643 -12.52 -20.17 23.90
CA VAL A 643 -13.08 -19.40 24.99
C VAL A 643 -13.12 -20.31 26.22
N ASP A 644 -12.52 -19.87 27.33
CA ASP A 644 -12.42 -20.62 28.59
C ASP A 644 -11.92 -22.06 28.40
N GLY A 645 -10.90 -22.22 27.53
CA GLY A 645 -10.28 -23.51 27.21
C GLY A 645 -11.10 -24.42 26.28
N ARG A 646 -12.24 -23.95 25.76
CA ARG A 646 -13.06 -24.70 24.79
C ARG A 646 -12.88 -24.13 23.38
N ILE A 647 -12.53 -24.96 22.42
CA ILE A 647 -12.45 -24.57 21.01
C ILE A 647 -13.87 -24.28 20.49
N VAL A 648 -14.12 -23.03 20.09
CA VAL A 648 -15.41 -22.57 19.56
C VAL A 648 -15.42 -22.48 18.03
N HIS A 649 -14.25 -22.39 17.40
CA HIS A 649 -14.10 -22.37 15.94
C HIS A 649 -12.72 -22.85 15.49
N GLU A 650 -12.65 -23.47 14.32
CA GLU A 650 -11.42 -23.92 13.66
C GLU A 650 -11.47 -23.52 12.18
N ARG A 651 -10.33 -23.07 11.64
CA ARG A 651 -10.12 -22.89 10.20
C ARG A 651 -8.89 -23.64 9.74
N VAL A 652 -8.99 -24.15 8.53
CA VAL A 652 -7.91 -24.86 7.82
C VAL A 652 -7.66 -24.17 6.49
N GLY A 653 -6.57 -24.52 5.81
CA GLY A 653 -6.25 -23.99 4.48
C GLY A 653 -7.44 -24.08 3.51
N TRP A 654 -7.74 -22.96 2.86
CA TRP A 654 -8.85 -22.77 1.93
C TRP A 654 -10.28 -22.90 2.53
N ASP A 655 -10.44 -22.68 3.84
CA ASP A 655 -11.76 -22.59 4.51
C ASP A 655 -12.03 -21.19 5.13
N PRO A 656 -12.30 -20.15 4.33
CA PRO A 656 -12.31 -20.11 2.86
C PRO A 656 -11.00 -19.60 2.23
N THR A 657 -10.04 -19.16 3.05
CA THR A 657 -8.76 -18.57 2.60
C THR A 657 -7.59 -19.48 2.98
N PRO A 658 -6.39 -19.29 2.38
CA PRO A 658 -5.16 -19.79 2.97
C PRO A 658 -4.95 -19.26 4.39
N ILE A 659 -4.11 -19.96 5.17
CA ILE A 659 -3.73 -19.53 6.51
C ILE A 659 -2.60 -18.49 6.41
N PRO A 660 -2.70 -17.33 7.07
CA PRO A 660 -1.59 -16.40 7.23
C PRO A 660 -0.30 -17.11 7.66
N HIS A 661 0.84 -16.70 7.11
CA HIS A 661 2.12 -17.41 7.28
C HIS A 661 3.28 -16.50 7.66
N LEU A 662 3.09 -15.19 7.57
CA LEU A 662 4.13 -14.22 7.85
C LEU A 662 4.03 -13.68 9.27
N PRO A 663 5.14 -13.31 9.91
CA PRO A 663 5.14 -12.83 11.29
C PRO A 663 4.16 -11.69 11.54
N MET A 664 3.38 -11.81 12.62
CA MET A 664 2.39 -10.82 13.06
C MET A 664 2.63 -10.40 14.50
N ARG A 665 2.26 -9.17 14.84
CA ARG A 665 2.21 -8.71 16.24
C ARG A 665 0.83 -9.00 16.81
N LEU A 666 0.77 -9.36 18.09
CA LEU A 666 -0.47 -9.32 18.86
C LEU A 666 -0.86 -7.88 19.18
N HIS A 667 -2.11 -7.52 18.97
CA HIS A 667 -2.73 -6.22 19.26
C HIS A 667 -3.96 -6.41 20.14
N ALA A 668 -4.22 -5.41 20.99
CA ALA A 668 -5.50 -5.25 21.66
C ALA A 668 -5.90 -3.77 21.66
N ASN A 669 -7.17 -3.48 21.39
CA ASN A 669 -7.67 -2.12 21.34
C ASN A 669 -9.15 -2.03 21.77
N LEU A 670 -9.57 -0.82 22.11
CA LEU A 670 -10.98 -0.44 22.13
C LEU A 670 -11.18 0.63 21.06
N TRP A 671 -12.13 0.47 20.16
CA TRP A 671 -12.30 1.41 19.05
C TRP A 671 -13.76 1.61 18.66
N ALA A 672 -14.01 2.68 17.90
CA ALA A 672 -15.33 3.02 17.39
C ALA A 672 -15.30 2.98 15.85
N PRO A 673 -15.94 2.01 15.19
CA PRO A 673 -15.93 1.93 13.74
C PRO A 673 -16.68 3.09 13.08
N ARG A 674 -16.14 3.59 11.96
CA ARG A 674 -16.89 4.45 11.03
C ARG A 674 -18.07 3.71 10.41
N SER A 675 -17.90 2.41 10.14
CA SER A 675 -18.95 1.55 9.59
C SER A 675 -19.98 1.23 10.67
N LYS A 676 -21.24 1.58 10.41
CA LYS A 676 -22.37 1.21 11.28
C LYS A 676 -22.73 -0.27 11.16
N ASP A 677 -22.27 -0.96 10.12
CA ASP A 677 -22.62 -2.36 9.86
C ASP A 677 -21.87 -3.32 10.79
N LEU A 678 -20.73 -2.90 11.35
CA LEU A 678 -19.88 -3.77 12.18
C LEU A 678 -20.37 -3.85 13.64
N ALA A 679 -20.65 -2.71 14.27
CA ALA A 679 -21.03 -2.64 15.69
C ALA A 679 -22.23 -1.73 15.96
N GLY A 680 -22.97 -1.35 14.92
CA GLY A 680 -24.02 -0.34 15.02
C GLY A 680 -23.47 1.09 15.08
N GLN A 681 -24.40 2.05 15.22
CA GLN A 681 -24.03 3.45 15.45
C GLN A 681 -23.58 3.65 16.89
N LEU A 682 -22.47 4.37 17.07
CA LEU A 682 -21.94 4.74 18.38
C LEU A 682 -22.98 5.49 19.21
N ASP A 683 -23.25 4.98 20.40
CA ASP A 683 -24.06 5.64 21.41
C ASP A 683 -23.16 6.53 22.29
N GLU A 684 -23.13 7.83 22.00
CA GLU A 684 -22.30 8.78 22.73
C GLU A 684 -22.68 8.90 24.22
N LEU A 685 -23.91 8.54 24.60
CA LEU A 685 -24.35 8.56 26.01
C LEU A 685 -23.70 7.43 26.83
N ALA A 686 -23.19 6.40 26.17
CA ALA A 686 -22.45 5.31 26.80
C ALA A 686 -20.98 5.67 27.07
N LEU A 687 -20.51 6.86 26.70
CA LEU A 687 -19.12 7.30 26.90
C LEU A 687 -18.94 8.07 28.22
N PRO A 688 -17.80 7.92 28.91
CA PRO A 688 -16.68 7.04 28.55
C PRO A 688 -17.03 5.57 28.79
N SER A 689 -16.59 4.70 27.88
CA SER A 689 -16.69 3.24 28.02
C SER A 689 -15.30 2.62 28.03
N SER A 690 -15.17 1.42 28.58
CA SER A 690 -13.86 0.77 28.70
C SER A 690 -13.90 -0.74 28.54
N ALA A 691 -12.85 -1.28 27.93
CA ALA A 691 -12.54 -2.70 27.90
C ALA A 691 -11.35 -3.00 28.85
N MET A 692 -11.29 -4.21 29.39
CA MET A 692 -10.20 -4.63 30.27
C MET A 692 -9.51 -5.88 29.76
N PHE A 693 -8.18 -5.90 29.89
CA PHE A 693 -7.29 -7.00 29.52
C PHE A 693 -6.38 -7.38 30.69
N ARG A 694 -6.33 -8.66 31.03
CA ARG A 694 -5.46 -9.23 32.08
C ARG A 694 -4.69 -10.44 31.53
N ASN A 695 -3.59 -10.78 32.20
CA ASN A 695 -2.87 -12.04 32.01
C ASN A 695 -2.56 -12.38 30.54
N ILE A 696 -2.13 -11.38 29.76
CA ILE A 696 -1.80 -11.57 28.35
C ILE A 696 -0.59 -12.48 28.25
N SER A 697 -0.74 -13.57 27.50
CA SER A 697 0.22 -14.66 27.45
C SER A 697 0.40 -15.17 26.02
N ILE A 698 1.63 -15.52 25.67
CA ILE A 698 1.99 -16.06 24.35
C ILE A 698 2.83 -17.32 24.56
N TRP A 699 2.50 -18.40 23.86
CA TRP A 699 3.23 -19.68 23.87
C TRP A 699 3.65 -20.08 22.45
N THR A 700 4.69 -20.90 22.35
CA THR A 700 5.13 -21.52 21.08
C THR A 700 4.06 -22.41 20.46
#